data_AF-A0A3D4ZXV1-F1
#
_entry.id   AF-A0A3D4ZXV1-F1
#
_cell.length_a   1.000
_cell.length_b   1.000
_cell.length_c   1.000
_cell.angle_alpha   90.00
_cell.angle_beta   90.00
_cell.angle_gamma   90.00
#
_symmetry.space_group_name_H-M   'P 1'
#
loop_
_entity.id
_entity.type
_entity.pdbx_description
1 polymer ?
#
loop_
_entity_poly.entity_id
_entity_poly.type
_entity_poly.pdbx_seq_one_letter_code
_entity_poly.pdbx_strand_id
1 'polypeptide(L)'
;MDFPRATGSTYVLGLFVNDRPIDPNINRRRNRLLNKPLVFTMASGMTLGWHRDGLWRIVYSPDFETVQSAAAGGMRIAEVDPYELVLDITDFVARGETNTLRIEHRGEAINLRRAFEGDPSLHFAIRRLDVECSDAAPQTGGDALPTTTPDTLMVDPPQPADVPATCSIGPHGLLTMRLAGGDVTLSTRLSYPGGGVNVIGAPADERTEPGFAVNVEQDGDEMRITGTGKAYRLVRSVKLLADHVEISDTFTNLRDEVTGIKYDNRLQAATGAVVDAFIGGDRDCGRVEMHGMENTSVYLAMEQAGCGMVALDDVYRHHAYIYYSDDGGGIRSDHFGLAPGGSYTFEFNVYPTRRPSYFDMINLARRDMDVNFTVPGGFSFFLPETLLRGTKEGLDDWAGIRGVEILSSPVWFDHTQGAAKKCYHGTDMLNATGPREALRQSSTLIRERHPDMKWLIYIHSSINTDDAAVEAYPDARVITSDGAHYINPSYTQRIGVPFYYFYMTADNGYLEAMQSVVDMCLDEDKLNAHGCYWDEMAMVSVPYTYDRWDGYSVEIDDRGEVGRTFAYIQLISLQAKRELAEYILDRGMLIGNSAPMSKTMTQLHFPRFVETASGWYPARTHLYSPISLGDHLTVKDWASQIVDIRKKLEYGTLYYYYSRVEQPEPTLTQHMFPFTPVELHAGWILGRERIVTMLPGTYTFGDDAPVTVHAYSAEGGPVEGRAVERIEGGRRLVRLELREGEMAVVVKADGQ
;
A
#
# COMPACT_ATOMS: atom_id res chain seq x y z
N MET A 1 14.51 -21.81 17.01
CA MET A 1 15.27 -20.90 17.89
C MET A 1 15.20 -21.49 19.26
N ASP A 2 16.35 -21.70 19.87
CA ASP A 2 16.43 -22.24 21.23
C ASP A 2 15.64 -21.31 22.16
N PHE A 3 14.69 -21.87 22.91
CA PHE A 3 13.89 -21.15 23.88
C PHE A 3 13.39 -22.14 24.94
N PRO A 4 13.26 -21.78 26.23
CA PRO A 4 12.91 -22.75 27.28
C PRO A 4 11.56 -23.50 27.12
N ARG A 5 10.68 -23.06 26.22
CA ARG A 5 9.36 -23.63 25.94
C ARG A 5 8.86 -23.26 24.54
N ALA A 6 7.90 -24.01 24.01
CA ALA A 6 7.18 -23.60 22.81
C ALA A 6 6.30 -22.37 23.11
N THR A 7 6.61 -21.20 22.53
CA THR A 7 5.91 -19.95 22.92
C THR A 7 5.65 -18.96 21.78
N GLY A 8 6.17 -19.19 20.58
CA GLY A 8 6.00 -18.23 19.49
C GLY A 8 6.84 -18.56 18.25
N SER A 9 6.79 -17.66 17.28
CA SER A 9 7.65 -17.68 16.09
C SER A 9 7.78 -16.27 15.51
N THR A 10 8.85 -16.00 14.76
CA THR A 10 9.04 -14.72 14.05
C THR A 10 9.91 -14.88 12.80
N TYR A 11 9.85 -13.92 11.88
CA TYR A 11 10.69 -13.85 10.68
C TYR A 11 12.06 -13.24 11.01
N VAL A 12 13.07 -14.08 11.20
CA VAL A 12 14.43 -13.66 11.59
C VAL A 12 15.54 -14.47 10.94
N LEU A 13 15.21 -15.45 10.09
CA LEU A 13 16.20 -16.23 9.34
C LEU A 13 16.35 -15.66 7.93
N GLY A 14 17.48 -15.02 7.64
CA GLY A 14 17.86 -14.68 6.27
C GLY A 14 18.61 -15.84 5.63
N LEU A 15 18.21 -16.24 4.42
CA LEU A 15 18.92 -17.23 3.61
C LEU A 15 19.30 -16.58 2.28
N PHE A 16 20.56 -16.70 1.88
CA PHE A 16 21.07 -16.07 0.65
C PHE A 16 21.96 -17.03 -0.13
N VAL A 17 21.82 -17.03 -1.46
CA VAL A 17 22.78 -17.66 -2.37
C VAL A 17 23.37 -16.58 -3.27
N ASN A 18 24.71 -16.48 -3.31
CA ASN A 18 25.41 -15.44 -4.06
C ASN A 18 24.89 -14.03 -3.73
N ASP A 19 24.69 -13.77 -2.43
CA ASP A 19 24.13 -12.55 -1.85
C ASP A 19 22.69 -12.18 -2.27
N ARG A 20 22.02 -13.05 -3.05
CA ARG A 20 20.61 -12.92 -3.37
C ARG A 20 19.76 -13.65 -2.32
N PRO A 21 18.73 -13.00 -1.73
CA PRO A 21 17.86 -13.67 -0.76
C PRO A 21 17.05 -14.80 -1.42
N ILE A 22 16.81 -15.88 -0.67
CA ILE A 22 16.05 -17.04 -1.13
C ILE A 22 14.59 -16.90 -0.70
N ASP A 23 13.72 -16.64 -1.67
CA ASP A 23 12.27 -16.68 -1.51
C ASP A 23 11.72 -18.11 -1.64
N PRO A 24 10.57 -18.44 -1.01
CA PRO A 24 10.02 -19.78 -1.04
C PRO A 24 9.48 -20.20 -2.41
N ASN A 25 9.35 -19.25 -3.34
CA ASN A 25 8.68 -19.41 -4.62
C ASN A 25 9.45 -18.74 -5.75
N ILE A 26 9.47 -19.41 -6.89
CA ILE A 26 9.89 -18.83 -8.16
C ILE A 26 8.74 -17.98 -8.71
N ASN A 27 7.51 -18.51 -8.64
CA ASN A 27 6.25 -17.85 -8.97
C ASN A 27 5.08 -18.61 -8.31
N ARG A 28 3.82 -18.29 -8.66
CA ARG A 28 2.62 -18.92 -8.06
C ARG A 28 2.43 -20.39 -8.45
N ARG A 29 3.10 -20.89 -9.49
CA ARG A 29 3.05 -22.30 -9.93
C ARG A 29 4.25 -23.14 -9.46
N ARG A 30 5.36 -22.50 -9.11
CA ARG A 30 6.64 -23.16 -8.85
C ARG A 30 7.22 -22.70 -7.52
N ASN A 31 7.26 -23.64 -6.57
CA ASN A 31 7.84 -23.42 -5.26
C ASN A 31 9.32 -23.81 -5.27
N ARG A 32 10.15 -23.04 -4.58
CA ARG A 32 11.47 -23.50 -4.09
C ARG A 32 11.29 -24.35 -2.84
N LEU A 33 10.31 -24.04 -1.99
CA LEU A 33 9.97 -24.85 -0.82
C LEU A 33 9.29 -26.16 -1.24
N LEU A 34 10.00 -27.27 -1.07
CA LEU A 34 9.58 -28.57 -1.61
C LEU A 34 8.84 -29.46 -0.60
N ASN A 35 9.15 -29.33 0.68
CA ASN A 35 8.71 -30.30 1.69
C ASN A 35 7.45 -29.91 2.46
N LYS A 36 6.88 -28.72 2.22
CA LYS A 36 5.69 -28.23 2.93
C LYS A 36 4.98 -27.08 2.19
N PRO A 37 3.68 -26.84 2.48
CA PRO A 37 2.97 -25.65 2.01
C PRO A 37 3.56 -24.34 2.56
N LEU A 38 3.30 -23.22 1.87
CA LEU A 38 3.81 -21.88 2.22
C LEU A 38 3.20 -21.29 3.49
N VAL A 39 1.98 -21.73 3.81
CA VAL A 39 1.26 -21.39 5.02
C VAL A 39 1.02 -22.65 5.84
N PHE A 40 0.90 -22.48 7.15
CA PHE A 40 0.56 -23.54 8.07
C PHE A 40 -0.46 -23.04 9.10
N THR A 41 -1.25 -23.97 9.63
CA THR A 41 -2.25 -23.67 10.65
C THR A 41 -1.81 -24.29 11.98
N MET A 42 -1.85 -23.49 13.03
CA MET A 42 -1.56 -23.93 14.39
C MET A 42 -2.82 -24.53 15.03
N ALA A 43 -2.65 -25.33 16.09
CA ALA A 43 -3.79 -25.89 16.82
C ALA A 43 -4.74 -24.83 17.42
N SER A 44 -4.29 -23.59 17.57
CA SER A 44 -5.13 -22.45 17.94
C SER A 44 -6.09 -21.99 16.84
N GLY A 45 -5.99 -22.52 15.62
CA GLY A 45 -6.70 -22.06 14.42
C GLY A 45 -6.04 -20.88 13.71
N MET A 46 -4.89 -20.39 14.20
CA MET A 46 -4.15 -19.30 13.57
C MET A 46 -3.33 -19.81 12.39
N THR A 47 -3.53 -19.20 11.22
CA THR A 47 -2.76 -19.48 10.00
C THR A 47 -1.64 -18.47 9.83
N LEU A 48 -0.42 -18.95 9.57
CA LEU A 48 0.78 -18.13 9.39
C LEU A 48 1.58 -18.58 8.15
N GLY A 49 2.33 -17.67 7.54
CA GLY A 49 3.28 -17.99 6.47
C GLY A 49 4.68 -18.32 7.00
N TRP A 50 5.42 -19.18 6.28
CA TRP A 50 6.83 -19.50 6.57
C TRP A 50 7.82 -18.40 6.17
N HIS A 51 7.44 -17.53 5.24
CA HIS A 51 8.31 -16.50 4.70
C HIS A 51 7.58 -15.16 4.63
N ARG A 52 8.33 -14.07 4.77
CA ARG A 52 7.87 -12.71 4.55
C ARG A 52 9.08 -11.79 4.36
N ASP A 53 9.01 -10.90 3.37
CA ASP A 53 10.00 -9.82 3.19
C ASP A 53 11.47 -10.32 3.14
N GLY A 54 11.73 -11.44 2.45
CA GLY A 54 13.05 -12.05 2.32
C GLY A 54 13.55 -12.80 3.58
N LEU A 55 12.69 -12.94 4.60
CA LEU A 55 13.02 -13.60 5.87
C LEU A 55 12.12 -14.79 6.13
N TRP A 56 12.73 -15.85 6.65
CA TRP A 56 12.09 -17.09 7.04
C TRP A 56 11.71 -17.06 8.52
N ARG A 57 10.54 -17.64 8.80
CA ARG A 57 9.97 -17.78 10.13
C ARG A 57 10.68 -18.90 10.89
N ILE A 58 11.14 -18.59 12.10
CA ILE A 58 11.71 -19.56 13.03
C ILE A 58 10.76 -19.73 14.20
N VAL A 59 10.44 -20.99 14.55
CA VAL A 59 9.66 -21.33 15.75
C VAL A 59 10.55 -21.41 16.99
N TYR A 60 10.05 -20.92 18.12
CA TYR A 60 10.73 -20.93 19.42
C TYR A 60 10.40 -22.21 20.17
N SER A 61 11.41 -22.94 20.64
CA SER A 61 11.22 -24.25 21.29
C SER A 61 12.49 -24.73 22.00
N PRO A 62 12.39 -25.57 23.06
CA PRO A 62 13.57 -26.12 23.75
C PRO A 62 14.29 -27.17 22.92
N ASP A 63 13.60 -27.75 21.94
CA ASP A 63 14.13 -28.79 21.05
C ASP A 63 13.37 -28.76 19.70
N PHE A 64 13.70 -29.71 18.83
CA PHE A 64 13.12 -29.86 17.50
C PHE A 64 11.85 -30.75 17.47
N GLU A 65 11.26 -31.08 18.61
CA GLU A 65 10.15 -32.06 18.71
C GLU A 65 8.92 -31.49 19.42
N THR A 66 9.14 -30.65 20.43
CA THR A 66 8.10 -30.14 21.35
C THR A 66 6.94 -29.49 20.62
N VAL A 67 7.20 -28.69 19.58
CA VAL A 67 6.16 -27.98 18.80
C VAL A 67 5.20 -28.91 18.06
N GLN A 68 5.61 -30.13 17.72
CA GLN A 68 4.72 -31.09 17.07
C GLN A 68 3.93 -31.94 18.08
N SER A 69 4.35 -31.93 19.34
CA SER A 69 3.72 -32.66 20.43
C SER A 69 2.53 -31.89 21.04
N ALA A 70 1.71 -32.59 21.84
CA ALA A 70 0.64 -31.96 22.62
C ALA A 70 1.17 -30.95 23.66
N ALA A 71 2.45 -31.02 24.04
CA ALA A 71 3.04 -30.11 25.04
C ALA A 71 3.10 -28.65 24.56
N ALA A 72 3.01 -28.40 23.25
CA ALA A 72 2.96 -27.05 22.69
C ALA A 72 1.57 -26.38 22.80
N GLY A 73 0.52 -27.10 23.21
CA GLY A 73 -0.83 -26.54 23.34
C GLY A 73 -1.31 -25.88 22.04
N GLY A 74 -1.77 -24.63 22.12
CA GLY A 74 -2.20 -23.85 20.96
C GLY A 74 -1.09 -23.56 19.94
N MET A 75 0.19 -23.64 20.33
CA MET A 75 1.33 -23.47 19.43
C MET A 75 1.61 -24.69 18.54
N ARG A 76 0.90 -25.80 18.77
CA ARG A 76 1.20 -27.05 18.11
C ARG A 76 1.01 -26.95 16.59
N ILE A 77 2.00 -27.43 15.85
CA ILE A 77 1.97 -27.56 14.37
C ILE A 77 2.05 -29.06 14.06
N ALA A 78 0.93 -29.67 13.72
CA ALA A 78 0.84 -31.13 13.59
C ALA A 78 1.09 -31.62 12.16
N GLU A 79 0.72 -30.83 11.16
CA GLU A 79 0.63 -31.29 9.76
C GLU A 79 1.98 -31.32 9.04
N VAL A 80 2.95 -30.54 9.52
CA VAL A 80 4.26 -30.37 8.88
C VAL A 80 5.36 -30.28 9.93
N ASP A 81 6.60 -30.65 9.56
CA ASP A 81 7.78 -30.36 10.38
C ASP A 81 8.03 -28.84 10.35
N PRO A 82 8.00 -28.11 11.47
CA PRO A 82 8.20 -26.66 11.47
C PRO A 82 9.69 -26.23 11.39
N TYR A 83 10.64 -27.15 11.47
CA TYR A 83 12.07 -26.88 11.55
C TYR A 83 12.86 -27.27 10.30
N GLU A 84 12.36 -28.19 9.48
CA GLU A 84 13.07 -28.64 8.27
C GLU A 84 12.67 -27.80 7.03
N LEU A 85 13.59 -27.10 6.39
CA LEU A 85 13.35 -26.43 5.10
C LEU A 85 14.11 -27.19 3.99
N VAL A 86 13.39 -27.66 2.98
CA VAL A 86 13.97 -28.23 1.77
C VAL A 86 13.72 -27.28 0.61
N LEU A 87 14.80 -26.69 0.08
CA LEU A 87 14.74 -25.61 -0.91
C LEU A 87 15.44 -26.02 -2.22
N ASP A 88 14.74 -25.91 -3.34
CA ASP A 88 15.37 -25.91 -4.68
C ASP A 88 15.98 -24.53 -4.94
N ILE A 89 17.31 -24.45 -4.92
CA ILE A 89 18.07 -23.20 -5.15
C ILE A 89 18.82 -23.21 -6.49
N THR A 90 18.50 -24.14 -7.38
CA THR A 90 19.27 -24.37 -8.61
C THR A 90 19.35 -23.11 -9.48
N ASP A 91 18.35 -22.24 -9.41
CA ASP A 91 18.24 -20.99 -10.15
C ASP A 91 19.12 -19.84 -9.63
N PHE A 92 19.66 -19.98 -8.42
CA PHE A 92 20.66 -19.06 -7.88
C PHE A 92 22.09 -19.47 -8.21
N VAL A 93 22.31 -20.69 -8.69
CA VAL A 93 23.64 -21.27 -8.86
C VAL A 93 24.29 -20.78 -10.16
N ALA A 94 25.42 -20.08 -10.03
CA ALA A 94 26.33 -19.76 -11.12
C ALA A 94 27.16 -21.00 -11.48
N ARG A 95 26.83 -21.66 -12.61
CA ARG A 95 27.48 -22.90 -13.04
C ARG A 95 28.93 -22.66 -13.42
N GLY A 96 29.83 -23.48 -12.88
CA GLY A 96 31.28 -23.36 -13.13
C GLY A 96 31.97 -22.28 -12.29
N GLU A 97 31.22 -21.57 -11.45
CA GLU A 97 31.73 -20.55 -10.53
C GLU A 97 31.63 -21.00 -9.06
N THR A 98 32.27 -20.26 -8.17
CA THR A 98 32.12 -20.48 -6.72
C THR A 98 30.81 -19.87 -6.26
N ASN A 99 29.97 -20.68 -5.62
CA ASN A 99 28.70 -20.25 -5.07
C ASN A 99 28.78 -20.15 -3.55
N THR A 100 28.14 -19.14 -2.96
CA THR A 100 28.12 -18.92 -1.50
C THR A 100 26.71 -19.10 -0.95
N LEU A 101 26.55 -19.89 0.12
CA LEU A 101 25.34 -19.92 0.94
C LEU A 101 25.61 -19.13 2.22
N ARG A 102 24.83 -18.06 2.44
CA ARG A 102 24.90 -17.25 3.65
C ARG A 102 23.62 -17.41 4.45
N ILE A 103 23.77 -17.71 5.74
CA ILE A 103 22.68 -17.87 6.70
C ILE A 103 22.84 -16.78 7.76
N GLU A 104 21.79 -16.00 7.97
CA GLU A 104 21.81 -14.83 8.83
C GLU A 104 20.71 -14.90 9.88
N HIS A 105 21.05 -14.65 11.13
CA HIS A 105 20.07 -14.51 12.22
C HIS A 105 19.86 -13.03 12.54
N ARG A 106 18.66 -12.50 12.27
CA ARG A 106 18.29 -11.08 12.41
C ARG A 106 17.57 -10.74 13.72
N GLY A 107 17.63 -11.60 14.73
CA GLY A 107 16.99 -11.35 16.01
C GLY A 107 17.48 -10.08 16.70
N GLU A 108 18.78 -9.74 16.57
CA GLU A 108 19.35 -8.51 17.13
C GLU A 108 18.83 -7.25 16.42
N ALA A 109 18.74 -7.29 15.08
CA ALA A 109 18.26 -6.17 14.27
C ALA A 109 16.84 -5.71 14.66
N ILE A 110 16.01 -6.62 15.14
CA ILE A 110 14.65 -6.33 15.60
C ILE A 110 14.52 -6.21 17.12
N ASN A 111 15.65 -6.18 17.86
CA ASN A 111 15.68 -6.18 19.33
C ASN A 111 14.84 -7.30 19.95
N LEU A 112 14.87 -8.50 19.37
CA LEU A 112 13.95 -9.59 19.69
C LEU A 112 13.93 -9.94 21.20
N ARG A 113 15.07 -9.81 21.89
CA ARG A 113 15.15 -10.06 23.35
C ARG A 113 14.15 -9.22 24.16
N ARG A 114 13.82 -7.99 23.71
CA ARG A 114 12.85 -7.12 24.39
C ARG A 114 11.42 -7.64 24.34
N ALA A 115 11.13 -8.59 23.46
CA ALA A 115 9.80 -9.22 23.38
C ALA A 115 9.56 -10.24 24.51
N PHE A 116 10.56 -10.54 25.35
CA PHE A 116 10.45 -11.55 26.40
C PHE A 116 10.86 -10.99 27.76
N GLU A 117 10.22 -11.49 28.81
CA GLU A 117 10.65 -11.28 30.18
C GLU A 117 11.91 -12.13 30.48
N GLY A 118 12.88 -11.54 31.18
CA GLY A 118 14.15 -12.18 31.50
C GLY A 118 15.18 -12.13 30.37
N ASP A 119 16.14 -13.06 30.41
CA ASP A 119 17.19 -13.20 29.38
C ASP A 119 17.17 -14.63 28.80
N PRO A 120 16.18 -14.96 27.97
CA PRO A 120 16.11 -16.29 27.38
C PRO A 120 17.28 -16.52 26.41
N SER A 121 17.68 -17.79 26.27
CA SER A 121 18.44 -18.19 25.08
C SER A 121 17.61 -17.84 23.85
N LEU A 122 18.25 -17.24 22.85
CA LEU A 122 17.70 -17.00 21.51
C LEU A 122 18.72 -17.45 20.46
N HIS A 123 19.51 -18.46 20.81
CA HIS A 123 20.51 -19.00 19.89
C HIS A 123 19.82 -19.65 18.70
N PHE A 124 20.36 -19.36 17.52
CA PHE A 124 19.96 -20.04 16.31
C PHE A 124 20.70 -21.38 16.23
N ALA A 125 19.95 -22.47 16.43
CA ALA A 125 20.47 -23.83 16.36
C ALA A 125 20.15 -24.44 14.99
N ILE A 126 21.18 -24.93 14.30
CA ILE A 126 21.05 -25.71 13.07
C ILE A 126 21.36 -27.16 13.42
N ARG A 127 20.35 -28.04 13.38
CA ARG A 127 20.54 -29.48 13.63
C ARG A 127 21.29 -30.15 12.48
N ARG A 128 20.97 -29.76 11.25
CA ARG A 128 21.47 -30.36 10.02
C ARG A 128 21.45 -29.32 8.90
N LEU A 129 22.49 -29.31 8.08
CA LEU A 129 22.58 -28.54 6.84
C LEU A 129 23.22 -29.45 5.80
N ASP A 130 22.42 -29.87 4.82
CA ASP A 130 22.84 -30.71 3.71
C ASP A 130 22.62 -29.95 2.40
N VAL A 131 23.50 -30.17 1.42
CA VAL A 131 23.34 -29.65 0.05
C VAL A 131 23.45 -30.84 -0.89
N GLU A 132 22.41 -31.06 -1.69
CA GLU A 132 22.37 -32.09 -2.71
C GLU A 132 22.50 -31.44 -4.09
N CYS A 133 23.36 -32.00 -4.94
CA CYS A 133 23.53 -31.53 -6.31
C CYS A 133 22.68 -32.37 -7.26
N SER A 134 22.05 -31.71 -8.23
CA SER A 134 21.28 -32.35 -9.30
C SER A 134 21.77 -31.85 -10.66
N ASP A 135 21.79 -32.75 -11.65
CA ASP A 135 22.05 -32.38 -13.04
C ASP A 135 20.83 -31.72 -13.73
N ALA A 136 19.69 -31.62 -13.01
CA ALA A 136 18.49 -30.94 -13.50
C ALA A 136 18.79 -29.50 -13.95
N ALA A 137 18.10 -29.05 -15.00
CA ALA A 137 18.21 -27.68 -15.46
C ALA A 137 17.68 -26.71 -14.38
N PRO A 138 18.28 -25.51 -14.22
CA PRO A 138 17.77 -24.51 -13.29
C PRO A 138 16.34 -24.13 -13.66
N GLN A 139 15.46 -24.07 -12.66
CA GLN A 139 14.14 -23.50 -12.85
C GLN A 139 14.26 -21.98 -12.86
N THR A 140 14.27 -21.33 -14.01
CA THR A 140 14.42 -19.86 -14.06
C THR A 140 13.15 -19.17 -13.54
N GLY A 141 13.31 -18.28 -12.57
CA GLY A 141 12.30 -17.30 -12.18
C GLY A 141 12.26 -16.09 -13.11
N GLY A 142 11.15 -15.35 -13.05
CA GLY A 142 11.06 -14.04 -13.69
C GLY A 142 11.72 -12.99 -12.80
N ASP A 143 12.50 -12.10 -13.40
CA ASP A 143 13.08 -10.96 -12.70
C ASP A 143 12.01 -9.93 -12.32
N ALA A 144 12.28 -9.13 -11.28
CA ALA A 144 11.43 -8.01 -10.87
C ALA A 144 11.33 -6.91 -11.93
N LEU A 145 12.46 -6.69 -12.59
CA LEU A 145 12.64 -5.69 -13.61
C LEU A 145 12.66 -6.38 -14.97
N PRO A 146 12.10 -5.74 -16.01
CA PRO A 146 12.26 -6.23 -17.36
C PRO A 146 13.73 -6.21 -17.78
N THR A 147 14.17 -7.22 -18.53
CA THR A 147 15.49 -7.20 -19.16
C THR A 147 15.46 -6.28 -20.38
N THR A 148 16.23 -5.20 -20.35
CA THR A 148 16.30 -4.22 -21.43
C THR A 148 17.73 -3.97 -21.88
N THR A 149 17.89 -3.48 -23.11
CA THR A 149 19.16 -2.96 -23.64
C THR A 149 18.94 -1.51 -24.06
N PRO A 150 20.01 -0.73 -24.32
CA PRO A 150 19.85 0.63 -24.84
C PRO A 150 18.99 0.71 -26.11
N ASP A 151 18.95 -0.36 -26.91
CA ASP A 151 18.19 -0.43 -28.16
C ASP A 151 16.73 -0.85 -27.95
N THR A 152 16.34 -1.29 -26.75
CA THR A 152 14.95 -1.56 -26.39
C THR A 152 14.15 -0.26 -26.42
N LEU A 153 13.11 -0.17 -27.25
CA LEU A 153 12.19 0.97 -27.25
C LEU A 153 11.32 0.91 -25.99
N MET A 154 11.49 1.88 -25.09
CA MET A 154 10.79 2.01 -23.82
C MET A 154 9.49 2.81 -24.02
N VAL A 155 8.68 2.35 -24.97
CA VAL A 155 7.32 2.84 -25.21
C VAL A 155 6.41 1.67 -24.93
N ASP A 156 5.72 1.73 -23.81
CA ASP A 156 4.99 0.58 -23.30
C ASP A 156 3.58 0.92 -22.80
N PRO A 157 2.76 1.61 -23.62
CA PRO A 157 1.42 2.00 -23.20
C PRO A 157 0.60 0.76 -22.84
N PRO A 158 -0.36 0.89 -21.89
CA PRO A 158 -1.20 -0.23 -21.49
C PRO A 158 -1.87 -0.92 -22.68
N GLN A 159 -1.88 -2.26 -22.68
CA GLN A 159 -2.49 -3.06 -23.73
C GLN A 159 -3.74 -3.78 -23.20
N PRO A 160 -4.88 -3.07 -23.05
CA PRO A 160 -6.12 -3.70 -22.66
C PRO A 160 -6.60 -4.70 -23.70
N ALA A 161 -7.34 -5.72 -23.26
CA ALA A 161 -8.11 -6.54 -24.18
C ALA A 161 -9.25 -5.72 -24.79
N ASP A 162 -9.68 -6.09 -26.00
CA ASP A 162 -10.90 -5.54 -26.61
C ASP A 162 -12.10 -6.12 -25.84
N VAL A 163 -12.57 -5.40 -24.82
CA VAL A 163 -13.56 -5.92 -23.88
C VAL A 163 -14.89 -6.24 -24.56
N PRO A 164 -15.45 -5.43 -25.48
CA PRO A 164 -16.68 -5.80 -26.18
C PRO A 164 -16.53 -7.06 -27.03
N ALA A 165 -15.32 -7.35 -27.53
CA ALA A 165 -15.06 -8.57 -28.31
C ALA A 165 -14.71 -9.81 -27.45
N THR A 166 -14.18 -9.61 -26.24
CA THR A 166 -13.63 -10.69 -25.41
C THR A 166 -14.47 -11.01 -24.18
N CYS A 167 -15.29 -10.08 -23.69
CA CYS A 167 -16.17 -10.27 -22.56
C CYS A 167 -17.56 -10.70 -23.02
N SER A 168 -18.14 -11.68 -22.32
CA SER A 168 -19.52 -12.11 -22.52
C SER A 168 -20.22 -12.28 -21.19
N ILE A 169 -21.52 -11.98 -21.15
CA ILE A 169 -22.38 -12.17 -19.99
C ILE A 169 -23.28 -13.36 -20.26
N GLY A 170 -23.06 -14.44 -19.53
CA GLY A 170 -23.78 -15.70 -19.66
C GLY A 170 -25.03 -15.78 -18.77
N PRO A 171 -25.66 -16.97 -18.73
CA PRO A 171 -26.74 -17.27 -17.79
C PRO A 171 -26.35 -16.96 -16.35
N HIS A 172 -27.34 -16.57 -15.54
CA HIS A 172 -27.15 -16.19 -14.14
C HIS A 172 -26.18 -15.02 -13.93
N GLY A 173 -25.82 -14.26 -14.98
CA GLY A 173 -24.95 -13.09 -14.88
C GLY A 173 -23.47 -13.42 -14.76
N LEU A 174 -23.02 -14.61 -15.20
CA LEU A 174 -21.60 -14.97 -15.22
C LEU A 174 -20.88 -14.12 -16.27
N LEU A 175 -19.90 -13.32 -15.86
CA LEU A 175 -19.03 -12.63 -16.80
C LEU A 175 -17.85 -13.54 -17.14
N THR A 176 -17.58 -13.73 -18.44
CA THR A 176 -16.44 -14.49 -18.95
C THR A 176 -15.60 -13.62 -19.86
N MET A 177 -14.34 -13.41 -19.48
CA MET A 177 -13.32 -12.75 -20.29
C MET A 177 -12.50 -13.84 -21.00
N ARG A 178 -12.64 -13.92 -22.32
CA ARG A 178 -11.92 -14.88 -23.17
C ARG A 178 -10.56 -14.32 -23.55
N LEU A 179 -9.51 -14.80 -22.88
CA LEU A 179 -8.17 -14.25 -23.00
C LEU A 179 -7.18 -15.27 -23.57
N ALA A 180 -6.08 -14.77 -24.13
CA ALA A 180 -5.01 -15.64 -24.59
C ALA A 180 -4.38 -16.36 -23.38
N GLY A 181 -4.32 -17.69 -23.44
CA GLY A 181 -3.80 -18.52 -22.34
C GLY A 181 -4.84 -19.00 -21.33
N GLY A 182 -6.11 -18.59 -21.45
CA GLY A 182 -7.21 -19.12 -20.63
C GLY A 182 -8.33 -18.11 -20.39
N ASP A 183 -9.54 -18.62 -20.17
CA ASP A 183 -10.68 -17.80 -19.78
C ASP A 183 -10.55 -17.41 -18.30
N VAL A 184 -10.95 -16.18 -17.98
CA VAL A 184 -11.16 -15.71 -16.62
C VAL A 184 -12.64 -15.40 -16.45
N THR A 185 -13.24 -15.81 -15.34
CA THR A 185 -14.66 -15.53 -15.05
C THR A 185 -14.80 -14.67 -13.81
N LEU A 186 -15.78 -13.78 -13.78
CA LEU A 186 -16.21 -13.07 -12.59
C LEU A 186 -17.52 -13.66 -12.07
N SER A 187 -17.49 -14.18 -10.84
CA SER A 187 -18.68 -14.56 -10.08
C SER A 187 -18.73 -13.80 -8.75
N THR A 188 -19.91 -13.72 -8.14
CA THR A 188 -20.11 -13.03 -6.87
C THR A 188 -20.85 -13.92 -5.89
N ARG A 189 -20.29 -14.10 -4.70
CA ARG A 189 -20.90 -14.84 -3.59
C ARG A 189 -21.44 -13.86 -2.55
N LEU A 190 -22.65 -14.16 -2.07
CA LEU A 190 -23.39 -13.32 -1.13
C LEU A 190 -23.89 -14.21 0.02
N SER A 191 -23.49 -13.94 1.27
CA SER A 191 -24.15 -14.61 2.40
C SER A 191 -25.60 -14.16 2.53
N TYR A 192 -26.42 -14.93 3.23
CA TYR A 192 -27.76 -14.51 3.64
C TYR A 192 -28.09 -15.06 5.05
N PRO A 193 -29.04 -14.44 5.76
CA PRO A 193 -29.51 -14.89 7.07
C PRO A 193 -30.07 -16.32 7.03
N GLY A 194 -29.62 -17.18 7.94
CA GLY A 194 -30.01 -18.59 8.01
C GLY A 194 -28.94 -19.58 7.56
N GLY A 195 -27.81 -19.09 7.05
CA GLY A 195 -26.64 -19.88 6.64
C GLY A 195 -26.76 -20.37 5.19
N GLY A 196 -25.75 -20.02 4.38
CA GLY A 196 -25.71 -20.36 2.96
C GLY A 196 -25.10 -19.25 2.12
N VAL A 197 -25.09 -19.43 0.79
CA VAL A 197 -24.51 -18.50 -0.17
C VAL A 197 -25.39 -18.41 -1.41
N ASN A 198 -25.82 -17.18 -1.73
CA ASN A 198 -26.39 -16.83 -3.02
C ASN A 198 -25.27 -16.49 -4.01
N VAL A 199 -25.41 -16.88 -5.27
CA VAL A 199 -24.35 -16.68 -6.28
C VAL A 199 -24.89 -15.95 -7.50
N ILE A 200 -24.24 -14.86 -7.89
CA ILE A 200 -24.34 -14.30 -9.25
C ILE A 200 -23.24 -14.96 -10.08
N GLY A 201 -23.62 -15.54 -11.21
CA GLY A 201 -22.73 -16.29 -12.11
C GLY A 201 -22.78 -17.82 -11.97
N ALA A 202 -23.68 -18.36 -11.14
CA ALA A 202 -23.90 -19.81 -11.05
C ALA A 202 -25.39 -20.13 -10.86
N PRO A 203 -25.84 -21.33 -11.27
CA PRO A 203 -27.18 -21.80 -10.94
C PRO A 203 -27.30 -22.06 -9.42
N ALA A 204 -28.55 -22.05 -8.93
CA ALA A 204 -28.84 -22.39 -7.54
C ALA A 204 -28.39 -23.83 -7.19
N ASP A 205 -27.80 -23.98 -6.01
CA ASP A 205 -27.40 -25.26 -5.41
C ASP A 205 -28.04 -25.42 -4.01
N GLU A 206 -27.65 -26.47 -3.28
CA GLU A 206 -28.17 -26.76 -1.93
C GLU A 206 -27.85 -25.69 -0.86
N ARG A 207 -26.89 -24.79 -1.13
CA ARG A 207 -26.51 -23.70 -0.24
C ARG A 207 -27.21 -22.39 -0.59
N THR A 208 -27.84 -22.33 -1.76
CA THR A 208 -28.55 -21.14 -2.25
C THR A 208 -29.85 -20.96 -1.50
N GLU A 209 -30.20 -19.70 -1.19
CA GLU A 209 -31.44 -19.39 -0.48
C GLU A 209 -32.65 -19.89 -1.29
N PRO A 210 -33.60 -20.61 -0.66
CA PRO A 210 -34.82 -21.04 -1.33
C PRO A 210 -35.62 -19.85 -1.88
N GLY A 211 -35.72 -19.78 -3.21
CA GLY A 211 -36.41 -18.71 -3.93
C GLY A 211 -35.51 -17.58 -4.43
N PHE A 212 -34.20 -17.62 -4.16
CA PHE A 212 -33.26 -16.71 -4.79
C PHE A 212 -33.24 -16.91 -6.30
N ALA A 213 -33.48 -15.84 -7.04
CA ALA A 213 -33.51 -15.86 -8.50
C ALA A 213 -32.61 -14.77 -9.07
N VAL A 214 -31.89 -15.12 -10.13
CA VAL A 214 -31.05 -14.20 -10.90
C VAL A 214 -31.65 -14.00 -12.28
N ASN A 215 -31.96 -12.75 -12.60
CA ASN A 215 -32.46 -12.34 -13.91
C ASN A 215 -31.42 -11.46 -14.61
N VAL A 216 -31.28 -11.63 -15.93
CA VAL A 216 -30.33 -10.89 -16.75
C VAL A 216 -31.11 -10.23 -17.89
N GLU A 217 -31.04 -8.91 -17.95
CA GLU A 217 -31.75 -8.10 -18.93
C GLU A 217 -30.77 -7.14 -19.62
N GLN A 218 -30.94 -6.95 -20.92
CA GLN A 218 -30.26 -5.87 -21.64
C GLN A 218 -31.07 -4.58 -21.45
N ASP A 219 -30.40 -3.50 -21.05
CA ASP A 219 -30.98 -2.16 -20.90
C ASP A 219 -30.13 -1.15 -21.69
N GLY A 220 -30.52 -0.91 -22.95
CA GLY A 220 -29.71 -0.12 -23.88
C GLY A 220 -28.34 -0.78 -24.13
N ASP A 221 -27.26 -0.04 -23.91
CA ASP A 221 -25.87 -0.52 -24.02
C ASP A 221 -25.35 -1.15 -22.72
N GLU A 222 -26.16 -1.15 -21.66
CA GLU A 222 -25.82 -1.74 -20.35
C GLU A 222 -26.50 -3.09 -20.16
N MET A 223 -25.89 -3.94 -19.35
CA MET A 223 -26.48 -5.19 -18.90
C MET A 223 -26.87 -5.08 -17.44
N ARG A 224 -28.13 -5.39 -17.15
CA ARG A 224 -28.72 -5.33 -15.82
C ARG A 224 -28.90 -6.75 -15.28
N ILE A 225 -28.23 -7.08 -14.18
CA ILE A 225 -28.34 -8.37 -13.51
C ILE A 225 -29.01 -8.15 -12.15
N THR A 226 -30.17 -8.78 -11.93
CA THR A 226 -30.93 -8.63 -10.68
C THR A 226 -30.99 -9.96 -9.94
N GLY A 227 -30.38 -10.02 -8.75
CA GLY A 227 -30.51 -11.11 -7.80
C GLY A 227 -31.47 -10.73 -6.67
N THR A 228 -32.52 -11.51 -6.45
CA THR A 228 -33.52 -11.21 -5.39
C THR A 228 -33.74 -12.42 -4.50
N GLY A 229 -33.51 -12.24 -3.19
CA GLY A 229 -33.85 -13.19 -2.13
C GLY A 229 -34.90 -12.62 -1.18
N LYS A 230 -35.01 -13.17 0.03
CA LYS A 230 -35.91 -12.61 1.06
C LYS A 230 -35.26 -11.49 1.86
N ALA A 231 -33.96 -11.60 2.11
CA ALA A 231 -33.25 -10.64 2.97
C ALA A 231 -32.84 -9.36 2.22
N TYR A 232 -32.44 -9.49 0.96
CA TYR A 232 -31.96 -8.38 0.14
C TYR A 232 -32.24 -8.58 -1.34
N ARG A 233 -32.08 -7.50 -2.09
CA ARG A 233 -31.99 -7.48 -3.55
C ARG A 233 -30.67 -6.85 -3.97
N LEU A 234 -29.99 -7.46 -4.93
CA LEU A 234 -28.86 -6.89 -5.66
C LEU A 234 -29.31 -6.53 -7.08
N VAL A 235 -29.02 -5.30 -7.50
CA VAL A 235 -29.11 -4.85 -8.89
C VAL A 235 -27.71 -4.46 -9.35
N ARG A 236 -27.14 -5.24 -10.26
CA ARG A 236 -25.87 -4.97 -10.92
C ARG A 236 -26.09 -4.30 -12.27
N SER A 237 -25.45 -3.16 -12.51
CA SER A 237 -25.21 -2.64 -13.87
C SER A 237 -23.82 -3.05 -14.33
N VAL A 238 -23.71 -3.46 -15.60
CA VAL A 238 -22.46 -3.84 -16.26
C VAL A 238 -22.35 -3.10 -17.58
N LYS A 239 -21.26 -2.34 -17.76
CA LYS A 239 -20.90 -1.72 -19.03
C LYS A 239 -19.62 -2.35 -19.57
N LEU A 240 -19.67 -2.79 -20.82
CA LEU A 240 -18.51 -3.26 -21.57
C LEU A 240 -17.89 -2.05 -22.29
N LEU A 241 -16.95 -1.36 -21.64
CA LEU A 241 -16.20 -0.27 -22.26
C LEU A 241 -15.08 -0.84 -23.13
N ALA A 242 -14.34 -0.01 -23.87
CA ALA A 242 -13.34 -0.49 -24.82
C ALA A 242 -12.21 -1.32 -24.17
N ASP A 243 -11.81 -0.96 -22.96
CA ASP A 243 -10.61 -1.48 -22.29
C ASP A 243 -10.85 -2.08 -20.90
N HIS A 244 -12.05 -1.91 -20.33
CA HIS A 244 -12.43 -2.48 -19.05
C HIS A 244 -13.93 -2.71 -18.95
N VAL A 245 -14.33 -3.47 -17.92
CA VAL A 245 -15.72 -3.65 -17.53
C VAL A 245 -15.99 -2.78 -16.31
N GLU A 246 -16.97 -1.87 -16.42
CA GLU A 246 -17.46 -1.07 -15.29
C GLU A 246 -18.65 -1.79 -14.65
N ILE A 247 -18.60 -1.95 -13.31
CA ILE A 247 -19.60 -2.68 -12.55
C ILE A 247 -20.07 -1.84 -11.37
N SER A 248 -21.40 -1.75 -11.21
CA SER A 248 -22.05 -1.10 -10.07
C SER A 248 -23.09 -2.03 -9.45
N ASP A 249 -22.91 -2.39 -8.19
CA ASP A 249 -23.74 -3.31 -7.42
C ASP A 249 -24.58 -2.58 -6.39
N THR A 250 -25.85 -2.38 -6.67
CA THR A 250 -26.78 -1.74 -5.73
C THR A 250 -27.52 -2.77 -4.90
N PHE A 251 -27.20 -2.84 -3.61
CA PHE A 251 -27.90 -3.64 -2.63
C PHE A 251 -29.05 -2.85 -2.01
N THR A 252 -30.19 -3.50 -1.82
CA THR A 252 -31.32 -2.99 -1.03
C THR A 252 -31.69 -4.02 0.03
N ASN A 253 -31.78 -3.60 1.29
CA ASN A 253 -32.29 -4.43 2.37
C ASN A 253 -33.83 -4.55 2.26
N LEU A 254 -34.34 -5.78 2.25
CA LEU A 254 -35.77 -6.07 2.15
C LEU A 254 -36.42 -6.41 3.49
N ARG A 255 -35.63 -6.49 4.56
CA ARG A 255 -36.09 -6.73 5.93
C ARG A 255 -36.41 -5.43 6.65
N ASP A 256 -37.15 -5.56 7.75
CA ASP A 256 -37.48 -4.51 8.71
C ASP A 256 -36.42 -4.39 9.83
N GLU A 257 -35.33 -5.14 9.74
CA GLU A 257 -34.16 -5.11 10.62
C GLU A 257 -32.86 -4.99 9.81
N VAL A 258 -31.73 -4.77 10.50
CA VAL A 258 -30.41 -4.66 9.84
C VAL A 258 -30.03 -5.99 9.19
N THR A 259 -29.59 -5.95 7.94
CA THR A 259 -29.15 -7.14 7.20
C THR A 259 -27.67 -7.07 6.92
N GLY A 260 -26.92 -8.09 7.35
CA GLY A 260 -25.51 -8.29 7.02
C GLY A 260 -25.34 -9.15 5.77
N ILE A 261 -24.39 -8.79 4.91
CA ILE A 261 -24.09 -9.47 3.65
C ILE A 261 -22.57 -9.57 3.50
N LYS A 262 -22.00 -10.77 3.66
CA LYS A 262 -20.64 -11.06 3.20
C LYS A 262 -20.67 -11.06 1.68
N TYR A 263 -19.89 -10.15 1.07
CA TYR A 263 -19.92 -9.82 -0.34
C TYR A 263 -18.57 -10.11 -0.97
N ASP A 264 -18.49 -11.13 -1.82
CA ASP A 264 -17.22 -11.67 -2.35
C ASP A 264 -17.24 -11.72 -3.88
N ASN A 265 -16.45 -10.87 -4.53
CA ASN A 265 -16.26 -10.84 -5.99
C ASN A 265 -15.00 -11.60 -6.38
N ARG A 266 -15.16 -12.60 -7.24
CA ARG A 266 -14.15 -13.62 -7.51
C ARG A 266 -13.78 -13.63 -8.99
N LEU A 267 -12.53 -13.31 -9.30
CA LEU A 267 -11.91 -13.62 -10.58
C LEU A 267 -11.38 -15.05 -10.53
N GLN A 268 -11.91 -15.93 -11.36
CA GLN A 268 -11.53 -17.33 -11.40
C GLN A 268 -10.92 -17.69 -12.74
N ALA A 269 -9.82 -18.43 -12.71
CA ALA A 269 -9.19 -19.01 -13.89
C ALA A 269 -9.15 -20.54 -13.72
N ALA A 270 -8.84 -21.27 -14.78
CA ALA A 270 -8.60 -22.70 -14.65
C ALA A 270 -7.48 -22.96 -13.62
N THR A 271 -7.61 -24.00 -12.79
CA THR A 271 -6.61 -24.35 -11.79
C THR A 271 -5.23 -24.49 -12.43
N GLY A 272 -4.25 -23.77 -11.88
CA GLY A 272 -2.89 -23.73 -12.43
C GLY A 272 -2.71 -22.85 -13.66
N ALA A 273 -3.72 -22.08 -14.11
CA ALA A 273 -3.58 -21.13 -15.22
C ALA A 273 -2.93 -19.80 -14.80
N VAL A 274 -2.99 -19.44 -13.52
CA VAL A 274 -2.30 -18.24 -13.01
C VAL A 274 -0.82 -18.56 -12.83
N VAL A 275 0.07 -17.81 -13.49
CA VAL A 275 1.53 -17.91 -13.33
C VAL A 275 2.03 -17.03 -12.18
N ASP A 276 1.41 -15.87 -12.02
CA ASP A 276 1.76 -14.88 -11.00
C ASP A 276 0.53 -14.08 -10.57
N ALA A 277 0.56 -13.49 -9.38
CA ALA A 277 -0.53 -12.68 -8.87
C ALA A 277 -0.06 -11.54 -7.98
N PHE A 278 -0.67 -10.37 -8.16
CA PHE A 278 -0.40 -9.16 -7.39
C PHE A 278 -1.58 -8.88 -6.48
N ILE A 279 -1.32 -8.74 -5.18
CA ILE A 279 -2.31 -8.40 -4.15
C ILE A 279 -1.92 -7.03 -3.58
N GLY A 280 -2.71 -6.00 -3.84
CA GLY A 280 -2.36 -4.62 -3.49
C GLY A 280 -1.04 -4.15 -4.13
N GLY A 281 -0.71 -4.71 -5.30
CA GLY A 281 0.55 -4.51 -6.01
C GLY A 281 1.76 -5.27 -5.43
N ASP A 282 1.60 -6.05 -4.37
CA ASP A 282 2.64 -6.96 -3.89
C ASP A 282 2.59 -8.29 -4.67
N ARG A 283 3.74 -8.68 -5.20
CA ARG A 283 3.96 -9.91 -5.97
C ARG A 283 4.47 -11.09 -5.13
N ASP A 284 4.70 -10.89 -3.83
CA ASP A 284 5.16 -11.97 -2.94
C ASP A 284 4.18 -13.15 -2.97
N CYS A 285 4.66 -14.30 -3.44
CA CYS A 285 3.89 -15.53 -3.55
C CYS A 285 3.44 -16.09 -2.19
N GLY A 286 4.15 -15.75 -1.11
CA GLY A 286 3.75 -16.10 0.26
C GLY A 286 2.55 -15.31 0.76
N ARG A 287 2.19 -14.21 0.08
CA ARG A 287 1.02 -13.42 0.41
C ARG A 287 -0.20 -13.92 -0.34
N VAL A 288 -1.22 -14.29 0.44
CA VAL A 288 -2.49 -14.81 -0.08
C VAL A 288 -3.69 -13.93 0.27
N GLU A 289 -3.52 -12.98 1.19
CA GLU A 289 -4.58 -12.03 1.57
C GLU A 289 -3.98 -10.72 2.12
N MET A 290 -4.71 -9.62 1.94
CA MET A 290 -4.50 -8.32 2.60
C MET A 290 -5.85 -7.71 2.97
N HIS A 291 -5.91 -6.95 4.06
CA HIS A 291 -7.10 -6.21 4.48
C HIS A 291 -6.76 -4.74 4.76
N GLY A 292 -7.65 -3.83 4.38
CA GLY A 292 -7.60 -2.43 4.78
C GLY A 292 -6.35 -1.69 4.29
N MET A 293 -5.98 -1.89 3.02
CA MET A 293 -4.81 -1.26 2.39
C MET A 293 -5.24 -0.22 1.34
N GLU A 294 -4.37 0.75 1.05
CA GLU A 294 -4.66 1.85 0.12
C GLU A 294 -4.78 1.42 -1.35
N ASN A 295 -4.04 0.37 -1.73
CA ASN A 295 -4.12 -0.24 -3.04
C ASN A 295 -5.09 -1.44 -2.99
N THR A 296 -6.32 -1.23 -3.44
CA THR A 296 -7.42 -2.20 -3.45
C THR A 296 -7.49 -2.99 -4.75
N SER A 297 -6.33 -3.37 -5.31
CA SER A 297 -6.24 -4.14 -6.57
C SER A 297 -5.83 -5.60 -6.35
N VAL A 298 -6.39 -6.48 -7.17
CA VAL A 298 -5.89 -7.84 -7.40
C VAL A 298 -5.62 -8.02 -8.89
N TYR A 299 -4.51 -8.67 -9.26
CA TYR A 299 -4.20 -9.01 -10.65
C TYR A 299 -3.78 -10.46 -10.78
N LEU A 300 -4.37 -11.16 -11.73
CA LEU A 300 -4.03 -12.53 -12.10
C LEU A 300 -3.29 -12.50 -13.43
N ALA A 301 -2.00 -12.83 -13.42
CA ALA A 301 -1.18 -12.99 -14.61
C ALA A 301 -1.27 -14.45 -15.09
N MET A 302 -1.63 -14.65 -16.37
CA MET A 302 -1.51 -15.92 -17.08
C MET A 302 -0.27 -15.90 -17.97
N GLU A 303 -0.04 -16.91 -18.80
CA GLU A 303 1.17 -16.95 -19.64
C GLU A 303 1.19 -15.88 -20.74
N GLN A 304 0.03 -15.53 -21.30
CA GLN A 304 -0.07 -14.64 -22.47
C GLN A 304 -0.94 -13.42 -22.24
N ALA A 305 -1.71 -13.37 -21.15
CA ALA A 305 -2.66 -12.31 -20.84
C ALA A 305 -2.81 -12.20 -19.31
N GLY A 306 -3.63 -11.27 -18.85
CA GLY A 306 -4.03 -11.25 -17.45
C GLY A 306 -5.35 -10.54 -17.23
N CYS A 307 -5.81 -10.54 -15.99
CA CYS A 307 -7.04 -9.89 -15.61
C CYS A 307 -6.94 -9.40 -14.17
N GLY A 308 -7.28 -8.14 -13.93
CA GLY A 308 -7.32 -7.57 -12.59
C GLY A 308 -8.66 -6.96 -12.23
N MET A 309 -8.84 -6.67 -10.95
CA MET A 309 -10.02 -6.00 -10.41
C MET A 309 -9.61 -4.96 -9.37
N VAL A 310 -10.32 -3.83 -9.33
CA VAL A 310 -10.07 -2.73 -8.38
C VAL A 310 -11.39 -2.29 -7.74
N ALA A 311 -11.45 -2.24 -6.41
CA ALA A 311 -12.56 -1.63 -5.68
C ALA A 311 -12.44 -0.10 -5.70
N LEU A 312 -13.55 0.61 -5.98
CA LEU A 312 -13.55 2.04 -6.30
C LEU A 312 -14.28 2.91 -5.28
N ASP A 313 -15.43 2.47 -4.76
CA ASP A 313 -16.24 3.27 -3.84
C ASP A 313 -15.67 3.34 -2.41
N ASP A 314 -16.28 4.18 -1.58
CA ASP A 314 -15.82 4.46 -0.23
C ASP A 314 -15.91 3.23 0.69
N VAL A 315 -17.07 2.57 0.78
CA VAL A 315 -17.26 1.45 1.73
C VAL A 315 -16.44 0.24 1.29
N TYR A 316 -16.42 -0.06 -0.01
CA TYR A 316 -15.72 -1.25 -0.49
C TYR A 316 -14.23 -1.16 -0.24
N ARG A 317 -13.60 -0.02 -0.51
CA ARG A 317 -12.16 0.15 -0.33
C ARG A 317 -11.76 0.03 1.14
N HIS A 318 -12.59 0.49 2.07
CA HIS A 318 -12.36 0.32 3.51
C HIS A 318 -12.61 -1.10 4.01
N HIS A 319 -13.61 -1.81 3.46
CA HIS A 319 -13.93 -3.19 3.84
C HIS A 319 -13.11 -4.24 3.10
N ALA A 320 -12.33 -3.85 2.09
CA ALA A 320 -11.71 -4.77 1.15
C ALA A 320 -10.73 -5.74 1.82
N TYR A 321 -11.05 -7.03 1.72
CA TYR A 321 -10.12 -8.13 1.77
C TYR A 321 -9.75 -8.51 0.35
N ILE A 322 -8.49 -8.30 -0.01
CA ILE A 322 -7.93 -8.65 -1.32
C ILE A 322 -7.23 -9.99 -1.16
N TYR A 323 -7.54 -10.98 -1.98
CA TYR A 323 -7.02 -12.33 -1.76
C TYR A 323 -6.69 -13.08 -3.06
N TYR A 324 -5.88 -14.12 -2.90
CA TYR A 324 -5.52 -15.12 -3.92
C TYR A 324 -5.75 -16.55 -3.38
N SER A 325 -6.22 -17.44 -4.24
CA SER A 325 -6.43 -18.87 -4.02
C SER A 325 -6.03 -19.68 -5.26
N ASP A 326 -5.96 -21.01 -5.16
CA ASP A 326 -5.52 -21.89 -6.26
C ASP A 326 -6.40 -21.80 -7.54
N ASP A 327 -7.65 -21.35 -7.39
CA ASP A 327 -8.62 -21.15 -8.48
C ASP A 327 -8.73 -19.69 -8.95
N GLY A 328 -7.93 -18.74 -8.41
CA GLY A 328 -7.93 -17.34 -8.82
C GLY A 328 -7.75 -16.36 -7.66
N GLY A 329 -8.50 -15.27 -7.64
CA GLY A 329 -8.40 -14.24 -6.61
C GLY A 329 -9.64 -13.37 -6.56
N GLY A 330 -9.67 -12.40 -5.66
CA GLY A 330 -10.87 -11.58 -5.51
C GLY A 330 -10.70 -10.44 -4.52
N ILE A 331 -11.80 -9.70 -4.38
CA ILE A 331 -11.98 -8.68 -3.36
C ILE A 331 -13.31 -9.00 -2.67
N ARG A 332 -13.31 -9.02 -1.34
CA ARG A 332 -14.52 -9.24 -0.55
C ARG A 332 -14.67 -8.26 0.61
N SER A 333 -15.91 -8.13 1.10
CA SER A 333 -16.26 -7.49 2.35
C SER A 333 -16.92 -8.50 3.27
N ASP A 334 -16.39 -8.66 4.48
CA ASP A 334 -16.93 -9.56 5.50
C ASP A 334 -17.80 -8.83 6.55
N HIS A 335 -18.00 -7.52 6.38
CA HIS A 335 -18.58 -6.62 7.38
C HIS A 335 -19.73 -5.76 6.87
N PHE A 336 -20.18 -5.91 5.63
CA PHE A 336 -21.18 -5.03 5.06
C PHE A 336 -22.58 -5.28 5.65
N GLY A 337 -23.24 -4.22 6.09
CA GLY A 337 -24.60 -4.22 6.61
C GLY A 337 -25.43 -3.06 6.08
N LEU A 338 -26.76 -3.22 6.08
CA LEU A 338 -27.71 -2.21 5.64
C LEU A 338 -28.85 -2.03 6.64
N ALA A 339 -29.25 -0.79 6.86
CA ALA A 339 -30.42 -0.45 7.67
C ALA A 339 -31.71 -1.00 7.03
N PRO A 340 -32.82 -1.14 7.77
CA PRO A 340 -34.12 -1.52 7.21
C PRO A 340 -34.49 -0.64 6.00
N GLY A 341 -34.77 -1.25 4.86
CA GLY A 341 -35.06 -0.53 3.61
C GLY A 341 -33.89 0.28 3.03
N GLY A 342 -32.71 0.25 3.67
CA GLY A 342 -31.51 0.95 3.24
C GLY A 342 -30.95 0.39 1.94
N SER A 343 -30.20 1.24 1.23
CA SER A 343 -29.59 0.89 -0.06
C SER A 343 -28.17 1.45 -0.14
N TYR A 344 -27.25 0.71 -0.75
CA TYR A 344 -25.89 1.14 -1.03
C TYR A 344 -25.40 0.59 -2.36
N THR A 345 -24.55 1.34 -3.06
CA THR A 345 -23.97 0.95 -4.35
C THR A 345 -22.46 0.77 -4.21
N PHE A 346 -22.00 -0.46 -4.44
CA PHE A 346 -20.59 -0.79 -4.61
C PHE A 346 -20.16 -0.52 -6.05
N GLU A 347 -18.97 0.02 -6.24
CA GLU A 347 -18.36 0.26 -7.55
C GLU A 347 -17.02 -0.46 -7.63
N PHE A 348 -16.82 -1.23 -8.70
CA PHE A 348 -15.55 -1.86 -9.00
C PHE A 348 -15.41 -2.12 -10.49
N ASN A 349 -14.16 -2.13 -10.96
CA ASN A 349 -13.86 -2.36 -12.38
C ASN A 349 -13.02 -3.62 -12.57
N VAL A 350 -13.18 -4.26 -13.72
CA VAL A 350 -12.39 -5.42 -14.16
C VAL A 350 -11.60 -5.08 -15.42
N TYR A 351 -10.30 -5.35 -15.39
CA TYR A 351 -9.31 -4.94 -16.37
C TYR A 351 -8.63 -6.16 -17.01
N PRO A 352 -9.16 -6.71 -18.11
CA PRO A 352 -8.46 -7.71 -18.89
C PRO A 352 -7.35 -7.07 -19.74
N THR A 353 -6.17 -7.68 -19.75
CA THR A 353 -4.99 -7.18 -20.49
C THR A 353 -4.51 -8.23 -21.49
N ARG A 354 -3.99 -7.78 -22.63
CA ARG A 354 -3.49 -8.64 -23.73
C ARG A 354 -2.14 -9.29 -23.46
N ARG A 355 -1.53 -8.94 -22.33
CA ARG A 355 -0.26 -9.46 -21.82
C ARG A 355 -0.30 -9.51 -20.30
N PRO A 356 0.53 -10.35 -19.66
CA PRO A 356 0.54 -10.52 -18.20
C PRO A 356 1.30 -9.38 -17.49
N SER A 357 0.75 -8.18 -17.56
CA SER A 357 1.34 -6.96 -16.98
C SER A 357 0.40 -6.34 -15.95
N TYR A 358 0.80 -6.37 -14.67
CA TYR A 358 0.15 -5.61 -13.61
C TYR A 358 0.16 -4.11 -13.91
N PHE A 359 1.26 -3.60 -14.49
CA PHE A 359 1.40 -2.19 -14.81
C PHE A 359 0.46 -1.74 -15.94
N ASP A 360 0.05 -2.62 -16.85
CA ASP A 360 -1.01 -2.30 -17.82
C ASP A 360 -2.32 -2.04 -17.09
N MET A 361 -2.72 -2.95 -16.19
CA MET A 361 -3.95 -2.80 -15.42
C MET A 361 -3.93 -1.56 -14.52
N ILE A 362 -2.82 -1.33 -13.81
CA ILE A 362 -2.76 -0.22 -12.86
C ILE A 362 -2.79 1.14 -13.55
N ASN A 363 -2.15 1.28 -14.72
CA ASN A 363 -2.18 2.52 -15.49
C ASN A 363 -3.58 2.80 -16.07
N LEU A 364 -4.32 1.76 -16.49
CA LEU A 364 -5.73 1.89 -16.87
C LEU A 364 -6.58 2.35 -15.68
N ALA A 365 -6.47 1.66 -14.55
CA ALA A 365 -7.22 2.01 -13.33
C ALA A 365 -6.94 3.44 -12.86
N ARG A 366 -5.67 3.88 -12.88
CA ARG A 366 -5.28 5.25 -12.52
C ARG A 366 -5.93 6.31 -13.42
N ARG A 367 -6.03 6.03 -14.72
CA ARG A 367 -6.67 6.94 -15.67
C ARG A 367 -8.16 7.03 -15.40
N ASP A 368 -8.82 5.90 -15.12
CA ASP A 368 -10.26 5.88 -14.84
C ASP A 368 -10.61 6.52 -13.49
N MET A 369 -9.70 6.41 -12.51
CA MET A 369 -9.83 7.06 -11.19
C MET A 369 -9.47 8.56 -11.22
N ASP A 370 -8.99 9.09 -12.34
CA ASP A 370 -8.52 10.47 -12.52
C ASP A 370 -7.39 10.90 -11.57
N VAL A 371 -6.46 10.00 -11.25
CA VAL A 371 -5.41 10.27 -10.23
C VAL A 371 -4.06 10.72 -10.79
N ASN A 372 -4.02 11.09 -12.07
CA ASN A 372 -2.81 11.52 -12.77
C ASN A 372 -2.65 13.06 -12.71
N PHE A 373 -2.64 13.60 -11.49
CA PHE A 373 -2.40 15.03 -11.22
C PHE A 373 -0.92 15.33 -10.91
N THR A 374 -0.54 16.59 -11.02
CA THR A 374 0.85 17.04 -10.85
C THR A 374 1.30 16.97 -9.38
N VAL A 375 2.43 16.32 -9.14
CA VAL A 375 3.20 16.45 -7.89
C VAL A 375 4.16 17.63 -8.03
N PRO A 376 4.02 18.70 -7.22
CA PRO A 376 4.62 19.99 -7.52
C PRO A 376 6.13 20.04 -7.25
N GLY A 377 6.63 19.33 -6.25
CA GLY A 377 8.01 19.49 -5.78
C GLY A 377 8.50 18.36 -4.88
N GLY A 378 9.82 18.34 -4.66
CA GLY A 378 10.48 17.42 -3.73
C GLY A 378 10.24 17.83 -2.28
N PHE A 379 10.00 16.83 -1.42
CA PHE A 379 9.65 17.01 -0.01
C PHE A 379 10.67 16.40 0.95
N SER A 380 10.86 17.05 2.10
CA SER A 380 11.56 16.47 3.25
C SER A 380 11.04 17.00 4.59
N PHE A 381 11.12 16.18 5.64
CA PHE A 381 11.05 16.68 7.00
C PHE A 381 12.29 17.49 7.37
N PHE A 382 12.10 18.57 8.13
CA PHE A 382 13.17 19.44 8.61
C PHE A 382 12.87 19.96 10.02
N LEU A 383 13.86 19.92 10.92
CA LEU A 383 13.67 20.36 12.30
C LEU A 383 13.70 21.90 12.39
N PRO A 384 12.74 22.52 13.10
CA PRO A 384 12.74 23.96 13.35
C PRO A 384 14.07 24.45 13.98
N GLU A 385 14.63 23.71 14.94
CA GLU A 385 15.86 24.11 15.64
C GLU A 385 17.10 24.04 14.75
N THR A 386 17.09 23.14 13.77
CA THR A 386 18.14 23.08 12.74
C THR A 386 18.01 24.26 11.80
N LEU A 387 16.77 24.60 11.40
CA LEU A 387 16.48 25.72 10.51
C LEU A 387 16.88 27.07 11.12
N LEU A 388 16.48 27.32 12.38
CA LEU A 388 16.75 28.57 13.08
C LEU A 388 18.25 28.80 13.38
N ARG A 389 19.03 27.73 13.54
CA ARG A 389 20.49 27.81 13.75
C ARG A 389 21.29 27.85 12.45
N GLY A 390 20.67 27.47 11.33
CA GLY A 390 21.32 27.42 10.02
C GLY A 390 21.53 28.80 9.39
N THR A 391 22.37 28.83 8.35
CA THR A 391 22.51 30.00 7.47
C THR A 391 21.61 29.83 6.24
N LYS A 392 21.34 30.94 5.54
CA LYS A 392 20.61 30.90 4.27
C LYS A 392 21.34 30.00 3.27
N GLU A 393 22.63 30.23 3.09
CA GLU A 393 23.46 29.50 2.14
C GLU A 393 23.50 28.01 2.47
N GLY A 394 23.60 27.65 3.76
CA GLY A 394 23.60 26.25 4.18
C GLY A 394 22.28 25.53 3.90
N LEU A 395 21.15 26.23 4.00
CA LEU A 395 19.85 25.66 3.64
C LEU A 395 19.66 25.57 2.13
N ASP A 396 20.07 26.59 1.37
CA ASP A 396 20.03 26.59 -0.10
C ASP A 396 20.89 25.44 -0.66
N ASP A 397 22.11 25.25 -0.13
CA ASP A 397 22.98 24.13 -0.52
C ASP A 397 22.35 22.77 -0.16
N TRP A 398 21.82 22.64 1.06
CA TRP A 398 21.19 21.40 1.52
C TRP A 398 19.97 21.03 0.67
N ALA A 399 19.13 22.01 0.34
CA ALA A 399 17.93 21.85 -0.46
C ALA A 399 18.26 21.61 -1.94
N GLY A 400 19.23 22.36 -2.48
CA GLY A 400 19.67 22.26 -3.87
C GLY A 400 20.33 20.93 -4.21
N ILE A 401 21.12 20.36 -3.28
CA ILE A 401 21.69 19.01 -3.41
C ILE A 401 20.58 17.94 -3.45
N ARG A 402 19.49 18.13 -2.69
CA ARG A 402 18.40 17.15 -2.58
C ARG A 402 17.28 17.34 -3.60
N GLY A 403 17.17 18.50 -4.24
CA GLY A 403 16.00 18.86 -5.04
C GLY A 403 14.74 19.06 -4.21
N VAL A 404 14.88 19.62 -3.00
CA VAL A 404 13.76 19.82 -2.07
C VAL A 404 13.29 21.26 -2.13
N GLU A 405 12.00 21.45 -2.38
CA GLU A 405 11.34 22.76 -2.44
C GLU A 405 10.23 22.87 -1.40
N ILE A 406 9.87 21.75 -0.77
CA ILE A 406 8.82 21.66 0.25
C ILE A 406 9.41 21.03 1.50
N LEU A 407 9.39 21.77 2.59
CA LEU A 407 9.81 21.32 3.90
C LEU A 407 8.61 21.19 4.82
N SER A 408 8.65 20.22 5.73
CA SER A 408 7.67 20.13 6.82
C SER A 408 8.36 20.02 8.17
N SER A 409 7.75 20.63 9.19
CA SER A 409 8.07 20.26 10.57
C SER A 409 7.76 18.77 10.79
N PRO A 410 8.52 18.05 11.62
CA PRO A 410 8.11 16.74 12.11
C PRO A 410 7.08 16.88 13.25
N VAL A 411 6.78 15.76 13.92
CA VAL A 411 6.03 15.72 15.19
C VAL A 411 6.59 16.72 16.20
N TRP A 412 5.70 17.35 16.96
CA TRP A 412 6.04 18.45 17.87
C TRP A 412 6.54 17.90 19.21
N PHE A 413 7.85 17.66 19.29
CA PHE A 413 8.52 17.36 20.55
C PHE A 413 9.09 18.62 21.19
N ASP A 414 8.84 18.79 22.49
CA ASP A 414 9.50 19.83 23.28
C ASP A 414 10.66 19.22 24.07
N HIS A 415 11.86 19.55 23.61
CA HIS A 415 13.12 19.09 24.20
C HIS A 415 13.67 20.02 25.28
N THR A 416 12.97 21.10 25.63
CA THR A 416 13.44 22.00 26.69
C THR A 416 13.43 21.30 28.05
N GLN A 417 14.51 21.51 28.81
CA GLN A 417 14.64 20.92 30.14
C GLN A 417 13.58 21.51 31.06
N GLY A 418 12.73 20.65 31.64
CA GLY A 418 11.61 21.07 32.49
C GLY A 418 10.34 21.46 31.72
N ALA A 419 10.26 21.17 30.41
CA ALA A 419 9.02 21.31 29.65
C ALA A 419 7.86 20.60 30.35
N ALA A 420 6.68 21.25 30.33
CA ALA A 420 5.48 20.70 30.95
C ALA A 420 5.06 19.37 30.31
N LYS A 421 5.32 19.22 29.00
CA LYS A 421 4.98 18.03 28.23
C LYS A 421 5.99 17.82 27.11
N LYS A 422 6.26 16.56 26.77
CA LYS A 422 7.29 16.18 25.79
C LYS A 422 6.79 16.16 24.35
N CYS A 423 5.50 15.93 24.11
CA CYS A 423 4.94 15.74 22.78
C CYS A 423 3.53 16.32 22.70
N TYR A 424 3.20 16.94 21.56
CA TYR A 424 1.91 17.58 21.32
C TYR A 424 1.29 17.06 20.01
N HIS A 425 0.06 16.57 20.08
CA HIS A 425 -0.77 16.19 18.93
C HIS A 425 -2.20 16.71 19.10
N GLY A 426 -2.92 16.84 17.99
CA GLY A 426 -4.31 17.28 17.99
C GLY A 426 -4.47 18.68 18.57
N THR A 427 -5.50 18.87 19.38
CA THR A 427 -5.80 20.18 19.98
C THR A 427 -4.74 20.63 20.99
N ASP A 428 -3.94 19.71 21.55
CA ASP A 428 -2.86 20.06 22.49
C ASP A 428 -1.79 20.94 21.84
N MET A 429 -1.69 20.91 20.51
CA MET A 429 -0.80 21.78 19.74
C MET A 429 -1.11 23.28 19.97
N LEU A 430 -2.35 23.62 20.33
CA LEU A 430 -2.74 24.98 20.72
C LEU A 430 -2.05 25.43 22.02
N ASN A 431 -1.72 24.49 22.91
CA ASN A 431 -1.08 24.74 24.21
C ASN A 431 0.47 24.73 24.13
N ALA A 432 1.04 24.31 23.00
CA ALA A 432 2.48 24.08 22.82
C ALA A 432 3.27 25.39 22.62
N THR A 433 3.35 26.26 23.64
CA THR A 433 3.93 27.62 23.52
C THR A 433 5.38 27.63 22.98
N GLY A 434 6.25 26.75 23.49
CA GLY A 434 7.65 26.64 23.04
C GLY A 434 7.75 26.23 21.57
N PRO A 435 7.23 25.05 21.18
CA PRO A 435 7.19 24.63 19.77
C PRO A 435 6.53 25.66 18.84
N ARG A 436 5.42 26.27 19.22
CA ARG A 436 4.74 27.31 18.42
C ARG A 436 5.65 28.50 18.13
N GLU A 437 6.42 28.97 19.10
CA GLU A 437 7.34 30.09 18.89
C GLU A 437 8.44 29.72 17.89
N ALA A 438 9.05 28.54 18.03
CA ALA A 438 10.07 28.07 17.09
C ALA A 438 9.53 27.90 15.66
N LEU A 439 8.30 27.40 15.52
CA LEU A 439 7.64 27.25 14.24
C LEU A 439 7.27 28.60 13.60
N ARG A 440 6.81 29.57 14.40
CA ARG A 440 6.53 30.94 13.94
C ARG A 440 7.79 31.59 13.39
N GLN A 441 8.89 31.52 14.14
CA GLN A 441 10.19 32.04 13.70
C GLN A 441 10.69 31.33 12.44
N SER A 442 10.44 30.02 12.33
CA SER A 442 10.79 29.22 11.15
C SER A 442 10.02 29.69 9.91
N SER A 443 8.70 29.89 10.02
CA SER A 443 7.87 30.43 8.93
C SER A 443 8.35 31.81 8.49
N THR A 444 8.62 32.72 9.43
CA THR A 444 9.16 34.06 9.13
C THR A 444 10.49 33.95 8.38
N LEU A 445 11.42 33.13 8.87
CA LEU A 445 12.73 32.95 8.26
C LEU A 445 12.63 32.42 6.82
N ILE A 446 11.79 31.40 6.57
CA ILE A 446 11.57 30.87 5.22
C ILE A 446 11.01 31.95 4.30
N ARG A 447 9.96 32.67 4.74
CA ARG A 447 9.35 33.73 3.92
C ARG A 447 10.32 34.86 3.57
N GLU A 448 11.18 35.25 4.50
CA GLU A 448 12.14 36.34 4.30
C GLU A 448 13.36 35.92 3.48
N ARG A 449 13.86 34.69 3.66
CA ARG A 449 15.17 34.26 3.13
C ARG A 449 15.07 33.24 2.00
N HIS A 450 13.96 32.53 1.88
CA HIS A 450 13.72 31.46 0.91
C HIS A 450 12.29 31.52 0.35
N PRO A 451 11.90 32.62 -0.31
CA PRO A 451 10.51 32.87 -0.71
C PRO A 451 9.92 31.81 -1.65
N ASP A 452 10.77 31.08 -2.38
CA ASP A 452 10.35 30.02 -3.30
C ASP A 452 10.08 28.69 -2.59
N MET A 453 10.62 28.49 -1.38
CA MET A 453 10.45 27.26 -0.61
C MET A 453 9.15 27.27 0.21
N LYS A 454 8.47 26.13 0.27
CA LYS A 454 7.26 25.96 1.07
C LYS A 454 7.59 25.35 2.42
N TRP A 455 7.00 25.89 3.47
CA TRP A 455 7.12 25.41 4.85
C TRP A 455 5.76 24.96 5.34
N LEU A 456 5.61 23.65 5.54
CA LEU A 456 4.41 23.00 6.02
C LEU A 456 4.54 22.68 7.50
N ILE A 457 3.41 22.72 8.20
CA ILE A 457 3.34 22.40 9.62
C ILE A 457 2.65 21.06 9.81
N TYR A 458 3.30 20.17 10.55
CA TYR A 458 2.73 18.90 10.99
C TYR A 458 1.42 19.12 11.74
N ILE A 459 0.37 18.39 11.36
CA ILE A 459 -0.89 18.25 12.11
C ILE A 459 -1.29 16.77 12.17
N HIS A 460 -2.06 16.41 13.20
CA HIS A 460 -2.64 15.07 13.34
C HIS A 460 -4.06 15.18 13.88
N SER A 461 -5.02 14.55 13.20
CA SER A 461 -6.44 14.64 13.59
C SER A 461 -6.89 13.55 14.56
N SER A 462 -6.35 12.33 14.47
CA SER A 462 -6.86 11.21 15.28
C SER A 462 -6.20 11.11 16.66
N ILE A 463 -4.87 11.25 16.74
CA ILE A 463 -4.11 11.31 18.00
C ILE A 463 -4.28 12.69 18.62
N ASN A 464 -4.58 12.73 19.91
CA ASN A 464 -4.57 13.93 20.72
C ASN A 464 -3.88 13.63 22.05
N THR A 465 -2.99 14.52 22.47
CA THR A 465 -2.29 14.36 23.75
C THR A 465 -2.92 15.17 24.87
N ASP A 466 -3.84 16.10 24.60
CA ASP A 466 -4.47 16.96 25.59
C ASP A 466 -5.38 16.16 26.54
N ASP A 467 -5.07 16.16 27.84
CA ASP A 467 -5.90 15.48 28.84
C ASP A 467 -7.29 16.12 28.95
N ALA A 468 -7.38 17.44 28.72
CA ALA A 468 -8.67 18.15 28.75
C ALA A 468 -9.56 17.80 27.55
N ALA A 469 -8.98 17.33 26.43
CA ALA A 469 -9.74 16.93 25.25
C ALA A 469 -10.66 15.74 25.53
N VAL A 470 -10.30 14.88 26.50
CA VAL A 470 -11.15 13.77 26.93
C VAL A 470 -12.50 14.33 27.37
N GLU A 471 -12.53 15.29 28.29
CA GLU A 471 -13.77 15.90 28.77
C GLU A 471 -14.42 16.85 27.76
N ALA A 472 -13.63 17.55 26.95
CA ALA A 472 -14.13 18.52 25.98
C ALA A 472 -14.85 17.87 24.78
N TYR A 473 -14.42 16.69 24.34
CA TYR A 473 -14.96 16.00 23.16
C TYR A 473 -15.37 14.55 23.48
N PRO A 474 -16.34 14.34 24.39
CA PRO A 474 -16.71 13.00 24.85
C PRO A 474 -17.31 12.11 23.75
N ASP A 475 -17.91 12.72 22.75
CA ASP A 475 -18.56 12.12 21.58
C ASP A 475 -17.63 11.98 20.35
N ALA A 476 -16.37 12.39 20.47
CA ALA A 476 -15.35 12.16 19.44
C ALA A 476 -14.36 11.05 19.83
N ARG A 477 -14.46 10.51 21.04
CA ARG A 477 -13.54 9.48 21.55
C ARG A 477 -13.71 8.19 20.76
N VAL A 478 -12.60 7.57 20.39
CA VAL A 478 -12.62 6.19 19.88
C VAL A 478 -12.89 5.23 21.03
N ILE A 479 -14.02 4.52 20.99
CA ILE A 479 -14.45 3.59 22.03
C ILE A 479 -14.19 2.15 21.60
N THR A 480 -13.44 1.41 22.40
CA THR A 480 -13.14 -0.01 22.19
C THR A 480 -14.35 -0.90 22.45
N SER A 481 -14.30 -2.17 22.03
CA SER A 481 -15.43 -3.10 22.13
C SER A 481 -15.89 -3.37 23.57
N ASP A 482 -15.01 -3.19 24.56
CA ASP A 482 -15.27 -3.28 26.00
C ASP A 482 -15.79 -1.96 26.62
N GLY A 483 -15.93 -0.89 25.83
CA GLY A 483 -16.47 0.40 26.25
C GLY A 483 -15.45 1.40 26.78
N ALA A 484 -14.14 1.10 26.74
CA ALA A 484 -13.11 2.04 27.14
C ALA A 484 -12.75 3.04 26.03
N HIS A 485 -12.20 4.20 26.39
CA HIS A 485 -11.55 5.09 25.43
C HIS A 485 -10.20 4.49 25.02
N TYR A 486 -9.96 4.34 23.72
CA TYR A 486 -8.68 3.86 23.23
C TYR A 486 -7.56 4.86 23.50
N ILE A 487 -6.55 4.39 24.23
CA ILE A 487 -5.29 5.08 24.47
C ILE A 487 -4.18 4.17 23.94
N ASN A 488 -3.36 4.64 23.01
CA ASN A 488 -2.32 3.80 22.41
C ASN A 488 -1.25 3.42 23.45
N PRO A 489 -1.12 2.14 23.85
CA PRO A 489 -0.23 1.77 24.95
C PRO A 489 1.24 1.88 24.56
N SER A 490 1.59 1.58 23.31
CA SER A 490 2.97 1.60 22.81
C SER A 490 3.53 3.02 22.79
N TYR A 491 2.79 3.96 22.20
CA TYR A 491 3.20 5.37 22.18
C TYR A 491 3.21 5.98 23.58
N THR A 492 2.19 5.69 24.39
CA THR A 492 2.11 6.17 25.77
C THR A 492 3.31 5.72 26.59
N GLN A 493 3.66 4.43 26.53
CA GLN A 493 4.81 3.89 27.25
C GLN A 493 6.13 4.46 26.74
N ARG A 494 6.31 4.58 25.42
CA ARG A 494 7.56 5.04 24.80
C ARG A 494 7.83 6.53 25.06
N ILE A 495 6.80 7.37 25.00
CA ILE A 495 6.94 8.83 25.09
C ILE A 495 6.71 9.34 26.51
N GLY A 496 5.87 8.66 27.29
CA GLY A 496 5.55 9.03 28.68
C GLY A 496 4.44 10.06 28.83
N VAL A 497 3.55 10.18 27.83
CA VAL A 497 2.31 10.97 27.88
C VAL A 497 1.18 10.16 27.25
N PRO A 498 -0.10 10.29 27.67
CA PRO A 498 -1.20 9.56 27.04
C PRO A 498 -1.41 9.97 25.57
N PHE A 499 -1.64 8.97 24.71
CA PHE A 499 -2.02 9.16 23.30
C PHE A 499 -3.49 8.74 23.13
N TYR A 500 -4.40 9.68 23.35
CA TYR A 500 -5.84 9.48 23.19
C TYR A 500 -6.21 9.47 21.71
N TYR A 501 -7.13 8.60 21.31
CA TYR A 501 -7.64 8.57 19.95
C TYR A 501 -9.03 9.17 19.86
N PHE A 502 -9.20 10.07 18.90
CA PHE A 502 -10.43 10.74 18.54
C PHE A 502 -10.71 10.55 17.05
N TYR A 503 -11.94 10.83 16.65
CA TYR A 503 -12.35 10.89 15.26
C TYR A 503 -13.25 12.09 15.02
N MET A 504 -13.21 12.65 13.82
CA MET A 504 -13.98 13.84 13.47
C MET A 504 -15.24 13.42 12.74
N THR A 505 -16.37 14.00 13.08
CA THR A 505 -17.60 13.94 12.29
C THR A 505 -18.18 15.35 12.18
N ALA A 506 -19.15 15.54 11.29
CA ALA A 506 -19.85 16.83 11.18
C ALA A 506 -20.68 17.15 12.44
N ASP A 507 -20.93 16.18 13.32
CA ASP A 507 -21.81 16.31 14.49
C ASP A 507 -21.10 16.31 15.85
N ASN A 508 -19.78 16.05 15.95
CA ASN A 508 -19.09 15.90 17.25
C ASN A 508 -18.15 17.06 17.65
N GLY A 509 -18.25 18.23 17.01
CA GLY A 509 -17.49 19.46 17.33
C GLY A 509 -15.96 19.37 17.15
N TYR A 510 -15.41 18.18 16.98
CA TYR A 510 -13.97 17.95 16.90
C TYR A 510 -13.38 18.40 15.57
N LEU A 511 -14.19 18.46 14.50
CA LEU A 511 -13.82 19.11 13.25
C LEU A 511 -13.49 20.61 13.46
N GLU A 512 -14.34 21.35 14.19
CA GLU A 512 -14.11 22.78 14.49
C GLU A 512 -12.85 22.98 15.33
N ALA A 513 -12.59 22.05 16.26
CA ALA A 513 -11.37 22.05 17.06
C ALA A 513 -10.11 21.86 16.18
N MET A 514 -10.17 20.96 15.20
CA MET A 514 -9.08 20.76 14.25
C MET A 514 -8.94 21.93 13.25
N GLN A 515 -10.04 22.58 12.86
CA GLN A 515 -9.98 23.84 12.11
C GLN A 515 -9.25 24.93 12.90
N SER A 516 -9.44 25.00 14.22
CA SER A 516 -8.71 25.95 15.08
C SER A 516 -7.19 25.65 15.11
N VAL A 517 -6.79 24.39 14.99
CA VAL A 517 -5.37 24.00 14.82
C VAL A 517 -4.86 24.48 13.46
N VAL A 518 -5.63 24.29 12.38
CA VAL A 518 -5.29 24.79 11.04
C VAL A 518 -5.18 26.31 11.03
N ASP A 519 -6.11 27.02 11.67
CA ASP A 519 -6.05 28.48 11.84
C ASP A 519 -4.76 28.91 12.51
N MET A 520 -4.38 28.23 13.59
CA MET A 520 -3.12 28.47 14.28
C MET A 520 -1.91 28.30 13.35
N CYS A 521 -1.93 27.29 12.47
CA CYS A 521 -0.86 27.03 11.50
C CYS A 521 -0.80 28.06 10.35
N LEU A 522 -1.94 28.49 9.81
CA LEU A 522 -2.01 29.21 8.53
C LEU A 522 -2.26 30.71 8.66
N ASP A 523 -2.89 31.19 9.74
CA ASP A 523 -3.21 32.62 9.86
C ASP A 523 -1.94 33.49 9.88
N GLU A 524 -2.03 34.64 9.22
CA GLU A 524 -0.93 35.59 9.04
C GLU A 524 -0.40 36.14 10.37
N ASP A 525 -1.29 36.34 11.34
CA ASP A 525 -0.98 36.83 12.68
C ASP A 525 -0.56 35.72 13.68
N LYS A 526 -0.51 34.46 13.23
CA LYS A 526 -0.14 33.29 14.04
C LYS A 526 1.17 32.66 13.54
N LEU A 527 1.15 31.42 13.04
CA LEU A 527 2.36 30.77 12.52
C LEU A 527 2.64 31.13 11.06
N ASN A 528 1.63 31.58 10.30
CA ASN A 528 1.75 32.00 8.90
C ASN A 528 2.55 31.02 8.03
N ALA A 529 2.29 29.71 8.16
CA ALA A 529 2.94 28.70 7.33
C ALA A 529 2.40 28.74 5.89
N HIS A 530 3.06 28.01 4.97
CA HIS A 530 2.61 27.89 3.59
C HIS A 530 1.53 26.80 3.40
N GLY A 531 1.26 26.02 4.45
CA GLY A 531 0.37 24.88 4.40
C GLY A 531 0.56 23.93 5.57
N CYS A 532 -0.08 22.76 5.48
CA CYS A 532 -0.01 21.71 6.49
C CYS A 532 0.50 20.40 5.89
N TYR A 533 1.27 19.66 6.69
CA TYR A 533 1.51 18.24 6.50
C TYR A 533 0.56 17.49 7.44
N TRP A 534 -0.33 16.68 6.89
CA TRP A 534 -1.30 15.93 7.68
C TRP A 534 -0.90 14.46 7.75
N ASP A 535 -0.52 14.04 8.96
CA ASP A 535 -0.08 12.69 9.24
C ASP A 535 -1.24 11.70 9.45
N GLU A 536 -0.99 10.41 9.19
CA GLU A 536 -1.95 9.29 9.31
C GLU A 536 -3.37 9.60 8.79
N MET A 537 -3.48 10.20 7.59
CA MET A 537 -4.80 10.60 7.06
C MET A 537 -5.73 9.42 6.79
N ALA A 538 -5.19 8.25 6.41
CA ALA A 538 -5.96 7.02 6.20
C ALA A 538 -5.56 5.87 7.15
N MET A 539 -4.50 6.05 7.94
CA MET A 539 -4.05 5.07 8.93
C MET A 539 -4.59 5.43 10.33
N VAL A 540 -4.88 4.43 11.15
CA VAL A 540 -5.21 4.59 12.57
C VAL A 540 -4.85 3.27 13.28
N SER A 541 -4.29 3.35 14.50
CA SER A 541 -3.85 2.16 15.24
C SER A 541 -4.98 1.21 15.64
N VAL A 542 -6.19 1.75 15.79
CA VAL A 542 -7.42 0.99 15.99
C VAL A 542 -8.42 1.42 14.90
N PRO A 543 -8.89 0.53 14.03
CA PRO A 543 -9.71 0.93 12.88
C PRO A 543 -11.19 1.18 13.22
N TYR A 544 -11.65 0.71 14.39
CA TYR A 544 -13.07 0.68 14.75
C TYR A 544 -13.36 1.47 16.02
N THR A 545 -14.58 2.00 16.09
CA THR A 545 -15.21 2.47 17.33
C THR A 545 -16.57 1.79 17.51
N TYR A 546 -16.96 1.55 18.76
CA TYR A 546 -18.18 0.81 19.11
C TYR A 546 -19.22 1.67 19.83
N ASP A 547 -19.04 2.99 19.85
CA ASP A 547 -20.00 3.94 20.42
C ASP A 547 -21.18 4.23 19.48
N ARG A 548 -21.01 3.98 18.17
CA ARG A 548 -22.03 4.20 17.15
C ARG A 548 -21.84 3.29 15.94
N TRP A 549 -22.79 3.38 15.02
CA TRP A 549 -22.76 2.71 13.72
C TRP A 549 -22.46 3.72 12.62
N ASP A 550 -21.60 3.35 11.67
CA ASP A 550 -21.32 4.15 10.47
C ASP A 550 -22.38 3.97 9.35
N GLY A 551 -23.38 3.12 9.59
CA GLY A 551 -24.45 2.79 8.65
C GLY A 551 -24.15 1.57 7.76
N TYR A 552 -22.92 1.05 7.77
CA TYR A 552 -22.47 0.03 6.83
C TYR A 552 -21.69 -1.13 7.44
N SER A 553 -21.21 -1.01 8.69
CA SER A 553 -20.31 -1.98 9.30
C SER A 553 -20.97 -2.81 10.40
N VAL A 554 -20.93 -4.13 10.24
CA VAL A 554 -21.52 -5.12 11.15
C VAL A 554 -20.64 -6.34 11.34
N GLU A 555 -20.71 -6.95 12.51
CA GLU A 555 -20.21 -8.31 12.74
C GLU A 555 -21.22 -9.32 12.16
N ILE A 556 -20.77 -10.23 11.30
CA ILE A 556 -21.61 -11.24 10.64
C ILE A 556 -21.13 -12.63 11.06
N ASP A 557 -22.01 -13.40 11.70
CA ASP A 557 -21.70 -14.76 12.14
C ASP A 557 -21.68 -15.78 10.97
N ASP A 558 -21.46 -17.06 11.27
CA ASP A 558 -21.42 -18.13 10.27
C ASP A 558 -22.80 -18.47 9.68
N ARG A 559 -23.89 -17.99 10.30
CA ARG A 559 -25.26 -18.09 9.81
C ARG A 559 -25.68 -16.88 8.98
N GLY A 560 -24.79 -15.91 8.78
CA GLY A 560 -25.10 -14.67 8.07
C GLY A 560 -25.96 -13.71 8.89
N GLU A 561 -26.04 -13.90 10.21
CA GLU A 561 -26.79 -13.03 11.11
C GLU A 561 -25.90 -11.91 11.66
N VAL A 562 -26.52 -10.76 11.92
CA VAL A 562 -25.84 -9.58 12.46
C VAL A 562 -25.71 -9.72 13.97
N GLY A 563 -24.46 -9.68 14.47
CA GLY A 563 -24.16 -9.68 15.90
C GLY A 563 -24.20 -8.27 16.50
N ARG A 564 -23.29 -7.41 16.05
CA ARG A 564 -23.13 -6.04 16.55
C ARG A 564 -22.86 -5.08 15.39
N THR A 565 -23.39 -3.87 15.48
CA THR A 565 -23.02 -2.74 14.61
C THR A 565 -21.81 -2.00 15.19
N PHE A 566 -20.92 -1.51 14.35
CA PHE A 566 -19.77 -0.70 14.75
C PHE A 566 -19.47 0.36 13.68
N ALA A 567 -18.50 1.24 13.91
CA ALA A 567 -18.08 2.20 12.90
C ALA A 567 -16.61 2.00 12.54
N TYR A 568 -16.30 1.90 11.24
CA TYR A 568 -14.96 2.17 10.74
C TYR A 568 -14.67 3.66 10.90
N ILE A 569 -13.62 3.99 11.65
CA ILE A 569 -13.27 5.38 11.98
C ILE A 569 -13.03 6.21 10.72
N GLN A 570 -12.39 5.60 9.71
CA GLN A 570 -12.09 6.28 8.46
C GLN A 570 -13.34 6.57 7.63
N LEU A 571 -14.32 5.65 7.62
CA LEU A 571 -15.60 5.81 6.93
C LEU A 571 -16.48 6.87 7.61
N ILE A 572 -16.67 6.77 8.92
CA ILE A 572 -17.53 7.72 9.64
C ILE A 572 -16.94 9.13 9.64
N SER A 573 -15.60 9.26 9.55
CA SER A 573 -14.93 10.56 9.49
C SER A 573 -14.83 11.15 8.07
N LEU A 574 -15.29 10.44 7.05
CA LEU A 574 -14.93 10.73 5.67
C LEU A 574 -15.31 12.15 5.23
N GLN A 575 -16.54 12.56 5.53
CA GLN A 575 -17.03 13.89 5.19
C GLN A 575 -16.27 14.99 5.94
N ALA A 576 -16.06 14.84 7.26
CA ALA A 576 -15.29 15.80 8.04
C ALA A 576 -13.82 15.89 7.60
N LYS A 577 -13.21 14.78 7.17
CA LYS A 577 -11.85 14.77 6.62
C LYS A 577 -11.76 15.51 5.29
N ARG A 578 -12.75 15.33 4.42
CA ARG A 578 -12.86 16.10 3.19
C ARG A 578 -12.96 17.59 3.49
N GLU A 579 -13.87 17.97 4.38
CA GLU A 579 -14.08 19.37 4.76
C GLU A 579 -12.81 20.01 5.34
N LEU A 580 -12.09 19.31 6.22
CA LEU A 580 -10.82 19.83 6.76
C LEU A 580 -9.72 19.93 5.69
N ALA A 581 -9.68 18.98 4.74
CA ALA A 581 -8.71 19.01 3.65
C ALA A 581 -8.98 20.17 2.68
N GLU A 582 -10.23 20.35 2.25
CA GLU A 582 -10.68 21.49 1.44
C GLU A 582 -10.37 22.81 2.18
N TYR A 583 -10.64 22.88 3.48
CA TYR A 583 -10.34 24.05 4.32
C TYR A 583 -8.85 24.43 4.34
N ILE A 584 -7.93 23.45 4.31
CA ILE A 584 -6.49 23.69 4.20
C ILE A 584 -6.12 24.13 2.78
N LEU A 585 -6.64 23.41 1.76
CA LEU A 585 -6.32 23.65 0.36
C LEU A 585 -6.76 25.04 -0.13
N ASP A 586 -7.85 25.58 0.42
CA ASP A 586 -8.32 26.94 0.14
C ASP A 586 -7.38 28.04 0.66
N ARG A 587 -6.45 27.69 1.58
CA ARG A 587 -5.58 28.64 2.28
C ARG A 587 -4.08 28.39 2.06
N GLY A 588 -3.71 27.19 1.64
CA GLY A 588 -2.32 26.80 1.49
C GLY A 588 -2.14 25.39 0.93
N MET A 589 -0.92 24.90 1.00
CA MET A 589 -0.56 23.57 0.51
C MET A 589 -0.95 22.48 1.52
N LEU A 590 -1.36 21.32 1.01
CA LEU A 590 -1.56 20.11 1.81
C LEU A 590 -0.71 18.97 1.25
N ILE A 591 0.04 18.31 2.13
CA ILE A 591 0.65 17.00 1.85
C ILE A 591 0.18 16.03 2.92
N GLY A 592 -0.25 14.83 2.52
CA GLY A 592 -0.76 13.82 3.45
C GLY A 592 0.07 12.56 3.53
N ASN A 593 0.09 11.92 4.69
CA ASN A 593 0.57 10.54 4.85
C ASN A 593 -0.55 9.52 4.64
N SER A 594 -0.18 8.30 4.23
CA SER A 594 -1.04 7.25 3.69
C SER A 594 -1.65 7.67 2.36
N ALA A 595 -1.86 6.75 1.41
CA ALA A 595 -2.68 7.05 0.24
C ALA A 595 -4.19 7.05 0.62
N PRO A 596 -5.08 7.68 -0.18
CA PRO A 596 -6.52 7.64 0.07
C PRO A 596 -7.06 6.20 -0.01
N MET A 597 -7.93 5.85 0.93
CA MET A 597 -8.65 4.57 0.97
C MET A 597 -10.14 4.71 0.57
N SER A 598 -10.50 5.82 -0.06
CA SER A 598 -11.88 6.16 -0.41
C SER A 598 -11.91 6.99 -1.70
N LYS A 599 -12.98 6.85 -2.49
CA LYS A 599 -13.24 7.68 -3.68
C LYS A 599 -13.29 9.15 -3.30
N THR A 600 -14.00 9.47 -2.22
CA THR A 600 -14.19 10.83 -1.72
C THR A 600 -12.87 11.56 -1.49
N MET A 601 -11.88 10.92 -0.86
CA MET A 601 -10.56 11.53 -0.63
C MET A 601 -9.65 11.50 -1.86
N THR A 602 -9.83 10.52 -2.76
CA THR A 602 -9.10 10.45 -4.03
C THR A 602 -9.36 11.68 -4.90
N GLN A 603 -10.58 12.22 -4.91
CA GLN A 603 -10.96 13.35 -5.78
C GLN A 603 -10.36 14.73 -5.39
N LEU A 604 -9.62 14.81 -4.29
CA LEU A 604 -9.05 16.09 -3.81
C LEU A 604 -7.70 16.47 -4.45
N HIS A 605 -7.08 15.54 -5.19
CA HIS A 605 -5.88 15.78 -6.02
C HIS A 605 -4.75 16.59 -5.36
N PHE A 606 -4.30 16.18 -4.17
CA PHE A 606 -3.11 16.74 -3.51
C PHE A 606 -2.08 15.64 -3.21
N PRO A 607 -0.78 15.95 -3.14
CA PRO A 607 0.24 14.93 -2.93
C PRO A 607 0.06 14.18 -1.61
N ARG A 608 0.02 12.85 -1.71
CA ARG A 608 0.11 11.95 -0.56
C ARG A 608 1.19 10.92 -0.78
N PHE A 609 1.85 10.52 0.29
CA PHE A 609 2.87 9.46 0.25
C PHE A 609 2.51 8.35 1.23
N VAL A 610 3.21 7.23 1.11
CA VAL A 610 3.19 6.19 2.14
C VAL A 610 4.55 6.10 2.81
N GLU A 611 4.55 5.98 4.13
CA GLU A 611 5.72 5.52 4.87
C GLU A 611 6.13 4.12 4.40
N THR A 612 7.43 3.93 4.16
CA THR A 612 7.97 2.63 3.79
C THR A 612 8.77 2.04 4.94
N ALA A 613 8.41 0.82 5.32
CA ALA A 613 9.07 0.03 6.38
C ALA A 613 9.18 -1.46 5.96
N SER A 614 8.87 -1.75 4.69
CA SER A 614 8.99 -3.04 4.03
C SER A 614 9.15 -2.78 2.53
N GLY A 615 9.84 -3.68 1.84
CA GLY A 615 10.25 -3.51 0.46
C GLY A 615 9.10 -3.34 -0.54
N TRP A 616 7.90 -3.87 -0.27
CA TRP A 616 6.74 -3.79 -1.16
C TRP A 616 5.83 -2.59 -0.91
N TYR A 617 5.99 -1.89 0.22
CA TYR A 617 5.12 -0.77 0.61
C TYR A 617 4.96 0.34 -0.46
N PRO A 618 5.95 0.63 -1.33
CA PRO A 618 5.74 1.54 -2.46
C PRO A 618 4.49 1.25 -3.29
N ALA A 619 4.14 -0.03 -3.45
CA ALA A 619 2.99 -0.46 -4.24
C ALA A 619 1.64 0.04 -3.71
N ARG A 620 1.57 0.45 -2.43
CA ARG A 620 0.36 1.00 -1.79
C ARG A 620 -0.05 2.34 -2.42
N THR A 621 0.85 3.02 -3.12
CA THR A 621 0.60 4.34 -3.73
C THR A 621 0.07 4.27 -5.15
N HIS A 622 0.04 3.08 -5.77
CA HIS A 622 -0.22 2.95 -7.20
C HIS A 622 -1.61 3.42 -7.65
N LEU A 623 -2.59 3.54 -6.75
CA LEU A 623 -3.93 4.06 -7.04
C LEU A 623 -4.10 5.56 -6.72
N TYR A 624 -3.01 6.31 -6.47
CA TYR A 624 -3.06 7.76 -6.22
C TYR A 624 -1.80 8.50 -6.69
N SER A 625 -1.22 9.41 -5.89
CA SER A 625 0.12 9.95 -6.16
C SER A 625 1.19 8.89 -5.88
N PRO A 626 2.02 8.51 -6.87
CA PRO A 626 2.96 7.39 -6.77
C PRO A 626 4.22 7.82 -6.00
N ILE A 627 4.09 8.18 -4.73
CA ILE A 627 5.16 8.76 -3.91
C ILE A 627 5.45 7.85 -2.71
N SER A 628 6.69 7.39 -2.62
CA SER A 628 7.20 6.64 -1.49
C SER A 628 8.10 7.52 -0.63
N LEU A 629 7.82 7.54 0.66
CA LEU A 629 8.71 8.16 1.64
C LEU A 629 9.88 7.22 1.93
N GLY A 630 11.09 7.78 2.10
CA GLY A 630 12.30 7.01 2.36
C GLY A 630 12.17 6.06 3.57
N ASP A 631 12.77 4.88 3.46
CA ASP A 631 12.67 3.84 4.49
C ASP A 631 13.56 4.17 5.70
N HIS A 632 12.93 4.57 6.79
CA HIS A 632 13.62 4.98 8.02
C HIS A 632 14.29 3.81 8.76
N LEU A 633 13.87 2.57 8.50
CA LEU A 633 14.48 1.37 9.06
C LEU A 633 15.75 1.00 8.30
N THR A 634 15.76 1.20 6.98
CA THR A 634 16.87 0.80 6.09
C THR A 634 17.91 1.91 5.88
N VAL A 635 17.49 3.17 5.72
CA VAL A 635 18.39 4.28 5.39
C VAL A 635 19.15 4.75 6.63
N LYS A 636 20.46 4.51 6.66
CA LYS A 636 21.40 4.89 7.73
C LYS A 636 22.54 5.78 7.27
N ASP A 637 22.85 5.75 5.97
CA ASP A 637 23.93 6.47 5.32
C ASP A 637 23.58 6.73 3.84
N TRP A 638 24.50 7.37 3.12
CA TRP A 638 24.35 7.68 1.70
C TRP A 638 24.13 6.42 0.84
N ALA A 639 24.92 5.37 1.06
CA ALA A 639 24.83 4.15 0.26
C ALA A 639 23.46 3.47 0.39
N SER A 640 22.97 3.33 1.62
CA SER A 640 21.64 2.77 1.89
C SER A 640 20.51 3.67 1.38
N GLN A 641 20.68 5.00 1.35
CA GLN A 641 19.73 5.92 0.72
C GLN A 641 19.63 5.69 -0.79
N ILE A 642 20.76 5.53 -1.48
CA ILE A 642 20.80 5.28 -2.92
C ILE A 642 20.17 3.92 -3.29
N VAL A 643 20.38 2.90 -2.46
CA VAL A 643 19.67 1.62 -2.57
C VAL A 643 18.15 1.81 -2.40
N ASP A 644 17.73 2.59 -1.40
CA ASP A 644 16.32 2.84 -1.14
C ASP A 644 15.63 3.62 -2.27
N ILE A 645 16.30 4.62 -2.85
CA ILE A 645 15.76 5.36 -4.01
C ILE A 645 15.54 4.43 -5.20
N ARG A 646 16.50 3.55 -5.52
CA ARG A 646 16.31 2.54 -6.57
C ARG A 646 15.17 1.61 -6.25
N LYS A 647 15.02 1.19 -4.99
CA LYS A 647 13.91 0.35 -4.59
C LYS A 647 12.56 1.02 -4.83
N LYS A 648 12.45 2.34 -4.64
CA LYS A 648 11.20 3.07 -4.95
C LYS A 648 10.92 3.09 -6.44
N LEU A 649 11.96 3.25 -7.26
CA LEU A 649 11.86 3.23 -8.71
C LEU A 649 11.57 1.83 -9.28
N GLU A 650 12.06 0.76 -8.63
CA GLU A 650 11.72 -0.64 -8.96
C GLU A 650 10.21 -0.87 -8.92
N TYR A 651 9.50 -0.21 -7.99
CA TYR A 651 8.03 -0.25 -7.92
C TYR A 651 7.34 0.80 -8.79
N GLY A 652 8.07 1.67 -9.49
CA GLY A 652 7.46 2.74 -10.28
C GLY A 652 6.93 3.90 -9.42
N THR A 653 7.67 4.27 -8.38
CA THR A 653 7.32 5.40 -7.49
C THR A 653 8.43 6.44 -7.37
N LEU A 654 8.03 7.67 -7.08
CA LEU A 654 8.89 8.82 -6.77
C LEU A 654 9.36 8.79 -5.31
N TYR A 655 10.42 9.54 -5.01
CA TYR A 655 11.06 9.53 -3.70
C TYR A 655 10.85 10.83 -2.92
N TYR A 656 10.36 10.71 -1.70
CA TYR A 656 10.38 11.78 -0.68
C TYR A 656 11.33 11.42 0.46
N TYR A 657 11.99 12.42 1.03
CA TYR A 657 13.00 12.22 2.07
C TYR A 657 12.36 12.05 3.46
N TYR A 658 12.78 11.01 4.18
CA TYR A 658 12.49 10.83 5.61
C TYR A 658 13.72 11.07 6.48
N SER A 659 14.75 10.25 6.28
CA SER A 659 16.01 10.29 7.02
C SER A 659 16.92 11.39 6.48
N ARG A 660 17.58 12.11 7.40
CA ARG A 660 18.54 13.18 7.07
C ARG A 660 19.97 12.67 7.17
N VAL A 661 20.26 11.61 6.44
CA VAL A 661 21.65 11.13 6.28
C VAL A 661 22.47 12.20 5.56
N GLU A 662 23.79 12.18 5.79
CA GLU A 662 24.71 13.02 5.03
C GLU A 662 24.62 12.63 3.54
N GLN A 663 24.41 13.64 2.70
CA GLN A 663 24.31 13.50 1.25
C GLN A 663 25.35 14.45 0.66
N PRO A 664 26.50 13.94 0.22
CA PRO A 664 27.64 14.76 -0.17
C PRO A 664 27.45 15.40 -1.56
N GLU A 665 26.54 14.88 -2.38
CA GLU A 665 26.38 15.28 -3.78
C GLU A 665 24.92 15.13 -4.26
N PRO A 666 24.54 15.80 -5.36
CA PRO A 666 23.22 15.62 -5.95
C PRO A 666 22.97 14.20 -6.43
N THR A 667 21.71 13.78 -6.43
CA THR A 667 21.25 12.54 -7.06
C THR A 667 19.94 12.79 -7.81
N LEU A 668 19.31 11.75 -8.39
CA LEU A 668 18.15 11.88 -9.27
C LEU A 668 16.99 12.69 -8.68
N THR A 669 16.86 12.77 -7.36
CA THR A 669 15.81 13.55 -6.70
C THR A 669 15.89 15.04 -7.07
N GLN A 670 17.07 15.55 -7.44
CA GLN A 670 17.27 16.91 -7.95
C GLN A 670 16.42 17.21 -9.19
N HIS A 671 16.10 16.17 -9.97
CA HIS A 671 15.33 16.30 -11.19
C HIS A 671 14.07 15.44 -11.19
N MET A 672 13.56 15.00 -10.02
CA MET A 672 12.33 14.21 -9.96
C MET A 672 11.04 15.03 -10.12
N PHE A 673 11.05 16.33 -9.85
CA PHE A 673 9.84 17.17 -9.74
C PHE A 673 9.94 18.52 -10.50
N PRO A 674 8.81 19.12 -10.92
CA PRO A 674 7.42 18.62 -10.89
C PRO A 674 7.20 17.38 -11.76
N PHE A 675 6.23 16.54 -11.39
CA PHE A 675 5.92 15.31 -12.11
C PHE A 675 4.41 15.06 -12.17
N THR A 676 3.86 15.03 -13.38
CA THR A 676 2.49 14.62 -13.66
C THR A 676 2.52 13.20 -14.23
N PRO A 677 2.13 12.16 -13.45
CA PRO A 677 2.21 10.78 -13.90
C PRO A 677 1.40 10.52 -15.18
N VAL A 678 1.98 9.76 -16.10
CA VAL A 678 1.32 9.24 -17.30
C VAL A 678 1.29 7.71 -17.23
N GLU A 679 2.45 7.09 -17.02
CA GLU A 679 2.59 5.64 -16.86
C GLU A 679 3.57 5.29 -15.76
N LEU A 680 3.22 4.29 -14.95
CA LEU A 680 4.09 3.64 -13.98
C LEU A 680 4.60 2.33 -14.57
N HIS A 681 5.88 2.01 -14.35
CA HIS A 681 6.50 0.76 -14.75
C HIS A 681 7.51 0.28 -13.70
N ALA A 682 7.88 -1.00 -13.76
CA ALA A 682 8.95 -1.52 -12.93
C ALA A 682 10.31 -0.94 -13.37
N GLY A 683 10.92 -0.09 -12.55
CA GLY A 683 12.23 0.51 -12.80
C GLY A 683 12.23 1.79 -13.64
N TRP A 684 11.06 2.27 -14.10
CA TRP A 684 10.95 3.56 -14.77
C TRP A 684 9.53 4.12 -14.68
N ILE A 685 9.40 5.44 -14.84
CA ILE A 685 8.11 6.13 -14.83
C ILE A 685 8.10 7.23 -15.89
N LEU A 686 6.97 7.38 -16.57
CA LEU A 686 6.72 8.43 -17.55
C LEU A 686 5.82 9.49 -16.92
N GLY A 687 6.31 10.72 -16.89
CA GLY A 687 5.53 11.91 -16.59
C GLY A 687 5.43 12.83 -17.81
N ARG A 688 4.56 13.85 -17.74
CA ARG A 688 4.45 14.85 -18.82
C ARG A 688 5.73 15.66 -18.99
N GLU A 689 6.40 15.95 -17.87
CA GLU A 689 7.57 16.81 -17.76
C GLU A 689 8.87 16.02 -17.90
N ARG A 690 8.88 14.75 -17.49
CA ARG A 690 10.12 13.96 -17.40
C ARG A 690 9.90 12.45 -17.38
N ILE A 691 10.96 11.72 -17.72
CA ILE A 691 11.08 10.28 -17.54
C ILE A 691 12.16 10.03 -16.48
N VAL A 692 11.86 9.21 -15.48
CA VAL A 692 12.81 8.79 -14.43
C VAL A 692 13.03 7.30 -14.57
N THR A 693 14.30 6.84 -14.64
CA THR A 693 14.60 5.43 -14.94
C THR A 693 15.89 4.94 -14.29
N MET A 694 15.94 3.63 -14.00
CA MET A 694 17.15 2.86 -13.67
C MET A 694 17.46 1.78 -14.71
N LEU A 695 16.80 1.81 -15.88
CA LEU A 695 16.93 0.81 -16.92
C LEU A 695 17.55 1.40 -18.19
N PRO A 696 18.49 0.69 -18.86
CA PRO A 696 18.92 1.08 -20.19
C PRO A 696 17.75 0.96 -21.17
N GLY A 697 17.70 1.83 -22.17
CA GLY A 697 16.60 1.84 -23.14
C GLY A 697 16.54 3.08 -24.01
N THR A 698 15.71 3.04 -25.04
CA THR A 698 15.39 4.17 -25.90
C THR A 698 14.04 4.74 -25.51
N TYR A 699 14.02 5.95 -24.94
CA TYR A 699 12.85 6.61 -24.38
C TYR A 699 12.29 7.71 -25.29
N THR A 700 11.02 8.08 -25.13
CA THR A 700 10.40 9.21 -25.84
C THR A 700 9.16 9.72 -25.11
N PHE A 701 8.85 11.01 -25.28
CA PHE A 701 7.59 11.63 -24.85
C PHE A 701 6.48 11.55 -25.92
N GLY A 702 6.79 10.97 -27.08
CA GLY A 702 5.85 10.89 -28.20
C GLY A 702 5.84 12.11 -29.13
N ASP A 703 6.67 13.12 -28.89
CA ASP A 703 6.90 14.29 -29.75
C ASP A 703 8.40 14.58 -29.93
N ASP A 704 8.76 15.60 -30.70
CA ASP A 704 10.14 15.99 -31.02
C ASP A 704 10.73 17.06 -30.09
N ALA A 705 10.02 17.40 -29.00
CA ALA A 705 10.42 18.41 -28.04
C ALA A 705 11.86 18.17 -27.55
N PRO A 706 12.70 19.22 -27.44
CA PRO A 706 14.04 19.09 -26.88
C PRO A 706 14.02 18.50 -25.47
N VAL A 707 15.09 17.81 -25.10
CA VAL A 707 15.24 17.21 -23.77
C VAL A 707 16.62 17.52 -23.19
N THR A 708 16.75 17.36 -21.87
CA THR A 708 18.03 17.32 -21.16
C THR A 708 18.14 15.99 -20.41
N VAL A 709 19.30 15.33 -20.49
CA VAL A 709 19.55 14.07 -19.80
C VAL A 709 20.50 14.29 -18.63
N HIS A 710 20.06 13.84 -17.44
CA HIS A 710 20.86 13.81 -16.22
C HIS A 710 21.11 12.36 -15.83
N ALA A 711 22.37 11.96 -15.64
CA ALA A 711 22.74 10.59 -15.31
C ALA A 711 23.46 10.52 -13.97
N TYR A 712 23.30 9.39 -13.28
CA TYR A 712 23.79 9.15 -11.93
C TYR A 712 24.44 7.77 -11.83
N SER A 713 25.54 7.67 -11.08
CA SER A 713 26.31 6.45 -10.93
C SER A 713 25.61 5.39 -10.05
N ALA A 714 26.21 4.20 -9.94
CA ALA A 714 25.81 3.18 -8.98
C ALA A 714 25.98 3.65 -7.51
N GLU A 715 26.82 4.64 -7.26
CA GLU A 715 27.02 5.29 -5.97
C GLU A 715 26.09 6.50 -5.79
N GLY A 716 25.32 6.88 -6.82
CA GLY A 716 24.25 7.87 -6.74
C GLY A 716 24.61 9.29 -7.18
N GLY A 717 25.90 9.60 -7.29
CA GLY A 717 26.40 10.92 -7.72
C GLY A 717 26.25 11.18 -9.22
N PRO A 718 26.32 12.45 -9.66
CA PRO A 718 26.18 12.82 -11.07
C PRO A 718 27.35 12.29 -11.91
N VAL A 719 27.05 11.81 -13.11
CA VAL A 719 28.04 11.36 -14.10
C VAL A 719 27.70 11.88 -15.48
N GLU A 720 28.68 11.87 -16.39
CA GLU A 720 28.43 12.16 -17.80
C GLU A 720 27.49 11.10 -18.38
N GLY A 721 26.34 11.54 -18.87
CA GLY A 721 25.33 10.66 -19.44
C GLY A 721 25.79 10.05 -20.76
N ARG A 722 25.53 8.75 -20.93
CA ARG A 722 25.71 8.05 -22.21
C ARG A 722 24.39 8.00 -22.95
N ALA A 723 24.03 9.14 -23.52
CA ALA A 723 22.79 9.34 -24.25
C ALA A 723 23.04 9.68 -25.72
N VAL A 724 22.25 9.08 -26.62
CA VAL A 724 22.23 9.45 -28.04
C VAL A 724 20.80 9.81 -28.42
N GLU A 725 20.62 11.05 -28.87
CA GLU A 725 19.33 11.55 -29.35
C GLU A 725 19.21 11.40 -30.86
N ARG A 726 18.02 11.04 -31.33
CA ARG A 726 17.63 11.11 -32.73
C ARG A 726 16.16 11.48 -32.88
N ILE A 727 15.79 12.07 -34.00
CA ILE A 727 14.39 12.32 -34.35
C ILE A 727 13.97 11.31 -35.41
N GLU A 728 12.92 10.55 -35.14
CA GLU A 728 12.40 9.50 -36.01
C GLU A 728 10.86 9.56 -36.02
N GLY A 729 10.27 9.76 -37.21
CA GLY A 729 8.81 9.84 -37.35
C GLY A 729 8.16 10.97 -36.53
N GLY A 730 8.84 12.13 -36.39
CA GLY A 730 8.36 13.26 -35.59
C GLY A 730 8.48 13.09 -34.08
N ARG A 731 9.22 12.07 -33.61
CA ARG A 731 9.43 11.79 -32.19
C ARG A 731 10.91 11.85 -31.87
N ARG A 732 11.27 12.51 -30.77
CA ARG A 732 12.61 12.47 -30.21
C ARG A 732 12.78 11.19 -29.43
N LEU A 733 13.74 10.39 -29.85
CA LEU A 733 14.16 9.14 -29.22
C LEU A 733 15.47 9.38 -28.48
N VAL A 734 15.50 9.04 -27.20
CA VAL A 734 16.64 9.21 -26.30
C VAL A 734 17.17 7.83 -25.92
N ARG A 735 18.22 7.39 -26.59
CA ARG A 735 18.87 6.11 -26.31
C ARG A 735 19.81 6.28 -25.11
N LEU A 736 19.49 5.65 -23.99
CA LEU A 736 20.24 5.67 -22.74
C LEU A 736 21.02 4.37 -22.54
N GLU A 737 22.34 4.49 -22.38
CA GLU A 737 23.20 3.41 -21.92
C GLU A 737 23.44 3.53 -20.41
N LEU A 738 22.74 2.72 -19.62
CA LEU A 738 22.96 2.61 -18.19
C LEU A 738 23.73 1.31 -17.88
N ARG A 739 24.75 1.43 -17.03
CA ARG A 739 25.38 0.29 -16.36
C ARG A 739 24.51 -0.15 -15.18
N GLU A 740 24.80 -1.33 -14.65
CA GLU A 740 24.15 -1.83 -13.45
C GLU A 740 24.24 -0.80 -12.31
N GLY A 741 23.09 -0.50 -11.70
CA GLY A 741 22.96 0.47 -10.61
C GLY A 741 22.91 1.94 -11.03
N GLU A 742 23.19 2.29 -12.29
CA GLU A 742 23.04 3.69 -12.74
C GLU A 742 21.57 4.09 -12.89
N MET A 743 21.31 5.39 -12.81
CA MET A 743 19.98 5.99 -12.95
C MET A 743 20.04 7.19 -13.88
N ALA A 744 18.91 7.57 -14.47
CA ALA A 744 18.81 8.78 -15.27
C ALA A 744 17.44 9.45 -15.15
N VAL A 745 17.45 10.76 -15.41
CA VAL A 745 16.26 11.57 -15.63
C VAL A 745 16.37 12.24 -17.00
N VAL A 746 15.35 12.06 -17.83
CA VAL A 746 15.19 12.81 -19.08
C VAL A 746 14.14 13.89 -18.83
N VAL A 747 14.55 15.15 -18.86
CA VAL A 747 13.67 16.31 -18.64
C VAL A 747 13.26 16.87 -19.99
N LYS A 748 11.95 16.99 -20.23
CA LYS A 748 11.41 17.62 -21.42
C LYS A 748 11.54 19.13 -21.29
N ALA A 749 11.99 19.82 -22.34
CA ALA A 749 11.98 21.27 -22.37
C ALA A 749 10.54 21.78 -22.40
N ASP A 750 10.24 22.82 -21.62
CA ASP A 750 8.96 23.50 -21.72
C ASP A 750 8.79 24.05 -23.14
N GLY A 751 7.70 23.68 -23.81
CA GLY A 751 7.34 24.27 -25.09
C GLY A 751 7.12 25.77 -24.91
N GLN A 752 7.84 26.60 -25.68
CA GLN A 752 7.55 28.04 -25.76
C GLN A 752 6.16 28.31 -26.32
#